data_AF-A0A812L198-F1
#
_entry.id   AF-A0A812L198-F1
#
_cell.length_a   1.000
_cell.length_b   1.000
_cell.length_c   1.000
_cell.angle_alpha   90.00
_cell.angle_beta   90.00
_cell.angle_gamma   90.00
#
_symmetry.space_group_name_H-M   'P 1'
#
loop_
_entity.id
_entity.type
_entity.pdbx_description
1 polymer ?
#
loop_
_entity_poly.entity_id
_entity_poly.type
_entity_poly.pdbx_seq_one_letter_code
_entity_poly.pdbx_strand_id
1 'polypeptide(L)'
;AVEVWLWQPISFRELDLYGTVAFMAYQKLTEPCLTIDGATTLHPGAAVRIIGCQNRHRPRYTDKDRTKMSFDPCTWARGGALHAGGDLTIEGAHLEISGSSTTSCGGAIYVAGFFNLAGSSMLIHRSHAGFDGDAGGALYVVGNLTVANATLEVSTTHAFRGGALHSNHHINVVNSTLAVTNAQAEFGGALSAFGSLQLAHASVTLSHVQAGHSGGGAHCGRVTVAESDLTISHAEAQYAGGAFYAFRDVQFLSGHISIDTVFAGLGGGIYAEQTYSQHLGRLDMFRVAAKGRGAGIYAGRVEAAEAELMLQGTMRGSAVYAEKLLRFRKVNCSAAPGCVLRAFEKVLKVGELFCHRGEGFLRRTTSLRCHPCPEQTTRLTGDATLPCTQCPEIPRIPISCEPAKVALPAGTMVNIKLNAVVSENSREPYNLTDLTEWYFCPNRQACPGGIIEAGRWPGEAPRIQDMPCRKGFCGRGCVHCDSGSGFARSDSDVLHCIKCADKVMVYILMRLARDVGFFTFAAVRGFLPDYPSPHYPWSAVSKTEAMAKLAPTSFAACGKEFSPFVNRGLLWFFVAEENESLSAECLLRHFGYPQELYLVHLMSSVLPAVLVGGWLAAVVGTNVFLPSFSAAFGKYLVSYRVRPEAYQDYQLGFLPPLGLQPHTTVAVIASAITCCFLIGPGSWIYVLRRRHHWKDPPHVRYLMSEYRTGCSAWEAAQMWMVSLVLLSSTALYHWFSPYKDPNRNHFEFALLLAALAMIGLTSLLLTNDLDWASSLYTELCLIGAICTLAFGIITFMMIFLAWAFYKELLEWK
;
A
#
# COMPACT_ATOMS: atom_id res chain seq x y z
N ALA A 1 -18.79 51.40 38.44
CA ALA A 1 -19.84 51.01 37.48
C ALA A 1 -21.17 51.48 38.01
N VAL A 2 -21.96 52.17 37.19
CA VAL A 2 -23.32 52.64 37.55
C VAL A 2 -24.33 51.67 36.95
N GLU A 3 -25.29 51.21 37.74
CA GLU A 3 -26.42 50.39 37.26
C GLU A 3 -27.69 51.24 37.20
N VAL A 4 -28.35 51.24 36.05
CA VAL A 4 -29.55 52.01 35.76
C VAL A 4 -30.68 51.04 35.40
N TRP A 5 -31.69 50.95 36.27
CA TRP A 5 -32.86 50.11 36.06
C TRP A 5 -33.97 50.89 35.34
N LEU A 6 -34.36 50.41 34.16
CA LEU A 6 -35.29 51.08 33.26
C LEU A 6 -36.71 50.53 33.42
N TRP A 7 -37.61 51.39 33.89
CA TRP A 7 -39.06 51.16 33.88
C TRP A 7 -39.73 51.70 32.62
N GLN A 8 -39.09 52.69 32.00
CA GLN A 8 -39.48 53.36 30.77
C GLN A 8 -38.23 53.57 29.88
N PRO A 9 -38.42 53.71 28.55
CA PRO A 9 -37.37 54.14 27.63
C PRO A 9 -36.71 55.45 28.05
N ILE A 10 -35.42 55.61 27.76
CA ILE A 10 -34.72 56.89 27.90
C ILE A 10 -34.34 57.40 26.52
N SER A 11 -34.65 58.68 26.25
CA SER A 11 -34.25 59.36 25.03
C SER A 11 -33.19 60.43 25.32
N PHE A 12 -32.18 60.50 24.46
CA PHE A 12 -31.13 61.50 24.44
C PHE A 12 -31.14 62.21 23.10
N ARG A 13 -30.80 63.50 23.10
CA ARG A 13 -30.54 64.20 21.84
C ARG A 13 -29.20 63.78 21.26
N GLU A 14 -28.17 63.78 22.10
CA GLU A 14 -26.80 63.33 21.82
C GLU A 14 -26.29 62.63 23.08
N LEU A 15 -25.41 61.65 22.94
CA LEU A 15 -24.89 60.87 24.07
C LEU A 15 -23.42 60.54 23.86
N ASP A 16 -22.57 61.05 24.74
CA ASP A 16 -21.16 60.70 24.83
C ASP A 16 -20.88 60.00 26.17
N LEU A 17 -20.30 58.80 26.11
CA LEU A 17 -20.04 57.98 27.30
C LEU A 17 -18.54 57.77 27.48
N TYR A 18 -18.04 58.09 28.67
CA TYR A 18 -16.63 57.96 29.06
C TYR A 18 -16.38 56.91 30.17
N GLY A 19 -17.44 56.33 30.74
CA GLY A 19 -17.37 55.50 31.94
C GLY A 19 -18.10 54.16 31.83
N THR A 20 -18.16 53.44 32.94
CA THR A 20 -18.84 52.14 33.02
C THR A 20 -20.30 52.29 33.47
N VAL A 21 -21.24 51.94 32.60
CA VAL A 21 -22.69 51.99 32.88
C VAL A 21 -23.39 50.72 32.41
N ALA A 22 -24.34 50.22 33.19
CA ALA A 22 -25.20 49.10 32.82
C ALA A 22 -26.67 49.52 32.85
N PHE A 23 -27.36 49.38 31.74
CA PHE A 23 -28.80 49.60 31.61
C PHE A 23 -29.54 48.27 31.66
N MET A 24 -30.47 48.12 32.60
CA MET A 24 -31.23 46.89 32.81
C MET A 24 -32.72 47.17 32.67
N ALA A 25 -33.37 46.57 31.68
CA ALA A 25 -34.82 46.67 31.55
C ALA A 25 -35.50 45.84 32.65
N TYR A 26 -36.32 46.50 33.48
CA TYR A 26 -37.09 45.81 34.51
C TYR A 26 -38.29 45.04 33.93
N GLN A 27 -38.82 45.54 32.81
CA GLN A 27 -39.97 44.98 32.12
C GLN A 27 -39.82 45.13 30.60
N LYS A 28 -40.73 44.53 29.84
CA LYS A 28 -40.79 44.71 28.37
C LYS A 28 -41.21 46.15 28.06
N LEU A 29 -40.49 46.81 27.17
CA LEU A 29 -40.72 48.20 26.79
C LEU A 29 -41.41 48.29 25.42
N THR A 30 -42.13 49.38 25.17
CA THR A 30 -42.80 49.62 23.88
C THR A 30 -41.90 50.27 22.84
N GLU A 31 -40.71 50.70 23.26
CA GLU A 31 -39.68 51.39 22.48
C GLU A 31 -38.31 50.84 22.90
N PRO A 32 -37.21 51.24 22.22
CA PRO A 32 -35.86 50.84 22.61
C PRO A 32 -35.53 51.29 24.03
N CYS A 33 -34.66 50.56 24.72
CA CYS A 33 -34.20 51.01 26.05
C CYS A 33 -33.53 52.38 25.99
N LEU A 34 -32.71 52.60 24.97
CA LEU A 34 -31.98 53.84 24.72
C LEU A 34 -32.30 54.33 23.31
N THR A 35 -32.87 55.53 23.22
CA THR A 35 -33.08 56.25 21.97
C THR A 35 -32.14 57.43 21.96
N ILE A 36 -31.40 57.63 20.87
CA ILE A 36 -30.51 58.77 20.67
C ILE A 36 -30.87 59.39 19.32
N ASP A 37 -31.37 60.63 19.32
CA ASP A 37 -31.85 61.26 18.08
C ASP A 37 -30.70 61.64 17.14
N GLY A 38 -29.56 62.04 17.70
CA GLY A 38 -28.36 62.48 16.98
C GLY A 38 -27.25 61.42 16.91
N ALA A 39 -26.03 61.89 16.71
CA ALA A 39 -24.84 61.06 16.76
C ALA A 39 -24.47 60.70 18.22
N THR A 40 -23.78 59.59 18.40
CA THR A 40 -23.33 59.12 19.72
C THR A 40 -21.94 58.50 19.64
N THR A 41 -21.13 58.77 20.66
CA THR A 41 -19.78 58.24 20.78
C THR A 41 -19.56 57.54 22.12
N LEU A 42 -19.09 56.31 22.10
CA LEU A 42 -18.52 55.65 23.27
C LEU A 42 -17.01 55.85 23.21
N HIS A 43 -16.49 56.64 24.13
CA HIS A 43 -15.08 57.04 24.17
C HIS A 43 -14.18 55.97 24.80
N PRO A 44 -12.84 56.08 24.60
CA PRO A 44 -11.90 55.11 25.14
C PRO A 44 -12.05 54.89 26.64
N GLY A 45 -12.11 53.63 27.06
CA GLY A 45 -12.31 53.22 28.45
C GLY A 45 -13.78 53.12 28.90
N ALA A 46 -14.74 53.53 28.06
CA ALA A 46 -16.15 53.32 28.36
C ALA A 46 -16.50 51.82 28.33
N ALA A 47 -17.40 51.40 29.23
CA ALA A 47 -17.91 50.03 29.27
C ALA A 47 -19.43 50.06 29.48
N VAL A 48 -20.17 49.75 28.43
CA VAL A 48 -21.63 49.86 28.40
C VAL A 48 -22.23 48.47 28.33
N ARG A 49 -23.19 48.17 29.22
CA ARG A 49 -23.95 46.92 29.17
C ARG A 49 -25.44 47.21 29.07
N ILE A 50 -26.16 46.55 28.16
CA ILE A 50 -27.61 46.70 28.01
C ILE A 50 -28.28 45.33 28.05
N ILE A 51 -29.19 45.10 29.00
CA ILE A 51 -29.78 43.79 29.27
C ILE A 51 -31.31 43.84 29.24
N GLY A 52 -31.92 42.89 28.53
CA GLY A 52 -33.35 42.57 28.65
C GLY A 52 -34.31 43.44 27.86
N CYS A 53 -33.81 44.21 26.90
CA CYS A 53 -34.58 45.22 26.18
C CYS A 53 -35.46 44.61 25.08
N GLN A 54 -36.75 44.44 25.36
CA GLN A 54 -37.71 43.88 24.41
C GLN A 54 -38.70 44.94 23.93
N ASN A 55 -38.46 45.49 22.74
CA ASN A 55 -39.35 46.39 22.02
C ASN A 55 -40.48 45.59 21.34
N ARG A 56 -41.70 45.65 21.88
CA ARG A 56 -42.87 44.94 21.35
C ARG A 56 -43.86 45.82 20.60
N HIS A 57 -43.39 46.89 19.95
CA HIS A 57 -44.29 47.72 19.17
C HIS A 57 -44.98 46.88 18.07
N ARG A 58 -46.23 46.49 18.31
CA ARG A 58 -47.10 45.89 17.29
C ARG A 58 -47.78 47.06 16.60
N PRO A 59 -47.43 47.39 15.34
CA PRO A 59 -48.18 48.39 14.61
C PRO A 59 -49.64 47.94 14.58
N ARG A 60 -50.54 48.73 15.16
CA ARG A 60 -51.98 48.58 14.92
C ARG A 60 -52.21 49.03 13.49
N TYR A 61 -52.05 48.10 12.54
CA TYR A 61 -52.40 48.33 11.15
C TYR A 61 -53.89 48.65 11.08
N THR A 62 -54.23 49.93 10.87
CA THR A 62 -55.55 50.29 10.38
C THR A 62 -55.47 50.34 8.86
N ASP A 63 -56.46 49.76 8.17
CA ASP A 63 -56.45 49.59 6.71
C ASP A 63 -56.34 50.94 5.93
N LYS A 64 -56.51 52.07 6.62
CA LYS A 64 -56.38 53.43 6.07
C LYS A 64 -54.93 53.89 5.89
N ASP A 65 -53.95 53.31 6.60
CA ASP A 65 -52.55 53.77 6.56
C ASP A 65 -51.73 53.20 5.38
N ARG A 66 -52.31 52.27 4.60
CA ARG A 66 -51.64 51.62 3.45
C ARG A 66 -51.25 52.56 2.30
N THR A 67 -51.85 53.74 2.19
CA THR A 67 -51.67 54.62 1.01
C THR A 67 -50.60 55.70 1.18
N LYS A 68 -50.00 55.84 2.37
CA LYS A 68 -48.96 56.84 2.67
C LYS A 68 -47.63 56.25 3.15
N MET A 69 -47.46 54.93 3.09
CA MET A 69 -46.23 54.29 3.56
C MET A 69 -45.02 54.70 2.73
N SER A 70 -44.19 55.54 3.33
CA SER A 70 -42.77 55.67 3.01
C SER A 70 -42.16 54.27 2.90
N PHE A 71 -41.34 54.04 1.88
CA PHE A 71 -40.65 52.77 1.59
C PHE A 71 -39.57 52.41 2.63
N ASP A 72 -39.56 53.01 3.82
CA ASP A 72 -38.68 52.61 4.91
C ASP A 72 -39.35 51.49 5.73
N PRO A 73 -38.95 50.22 5.57
CA PRO A 73 -39.56 49.09 6.29
C PRO A 73 -39.37 49.16 7.81
N CYS A 74 -38.54 50.10 8.30
CA CYS A 74 -38.22 50.27 9.71
C CYS A 74 -39.02 51.38 10.43
N THR A 75 -40.15 51.84 9.91
CA THR A 75 -40.85 53.05 10.41
C THR A 75 -41.45 52.95 11.81
N TRP A 76 -41.62 51.75 12.40
CA TRP A 76 -42.42 51.60 13.63
C TRP A 76 -41.70 50.99 14.84
N ALA A 77 -40.59 50.25 14.65
CA ALA A 77 -39.82 49.69 15.77
C ALA A 77 -38.34 49.51 15.39
N ARG A 78 -37.48 50.37 15.91
CA ARG A 78 -36.06 50.41 15.55
C ARG A 78 -35.20 50.15 16.77
N GLY A 79 -34.39 49.10 16.79
CA GLY A 79 -33.56 48.78 17.95
C GLY A 79 -34.35 48.09 19.07
N GLY A 80 -33.87 46.97 19.57
CA GLY A 80 -34.35 46.42 20.84
C GLY A 80 -33.76 47.16 22.02
N ALA A 81 -32.43 47.24 22.06
CA ALA A 81 -31.66 47.89 23.12
C ALA A 81 -31.34 49.36 22.80
N LEU A 82 -30.81 49.63 21.61
CA LEU A 82 -30.27 50.93 21.23
C LEU A 82 -30.78 51.36 19.86
N HIS A 83 -31.29 52.59 19.78
CA HIS A 83 -31.62 53.27 18.54
C HIS A 83 -30.78 54.53 18.41
N ALA A 84 -29.90 54.59 17.40
CA ALA A 84 -29.16 55.78 17.02
C ALA A 84 -29.75 56.39 15.74
N GLY A 85 -30.31 57.59 15.86
CA GLY A 85 -30.87 58.38 14.76
C GLY A 85 -29.80 59.04 13.87
N GLY A 86 -28.57 59.14 14.36
CA GLY A 86 -27.37 59.53 13.59
C GLY A 86 -26.33 58.41 13.52
N ASP A 87 -25.06 58.82 13.53
CA ASP A 87 -23.91 57.91 13.54
C ASP A 87 -23.67 57.34 14.95
N LEU A 88 -23.23 56.08 15.02
CA LEU A 88 -22.81 55.42 16.25
C LEU A 88 -21.33 55.03 16.14
N THR A 89 -20.49 55.70 16.92
CA THR A 89 -19.06 55.42 17.00
C THR A 89 -18.71 54.83 18.36
N ILE A 90 -17.96 53.72 18.37
CA ILE A 90 -17.49 53.05 19.58
C ILE A 90 -15.97 52.92 19.47
N GLU A 91 -15.25 53.76 20.20
CA GLU A 91 -13.79 53.90 20.10
C GLU A 91 -13.11 53.52 21.42
N GLY A 92 -12.22 52.53 21.40
CA GLY A 92 -11.49 52.10 22.59
C GLY A 92 -12.38 51.61 23.75
N ALA A 93 -13.60 51.16 23.46
CA ALA A 93 -14.64 50.90 24.44
C ALA A 93 -15.12 49.43 24.42
N HIS A 94 -15.91 49.06 25.43
CA HIS A 94 -16.59 47.77 25.53
C HIS A 94 -18.11 47.95 25.49
N LEU A 95 -18.80 47.26 24.59
CA LEU A 95 -20.27 47.25 24.52
C LEU A 95 -20.81 45.82 24.57
N GLU A 96 -21.60 45.51 25.59
CA GLU A 96 -22.29 44.23 25.75
C GLU A 96 -23.80 44.42 25.68
N ILE A 97 -24.48 43.70 24.80
CA ILE A 97 -25.95 43.69 24.71
C ILE A 97 -26.47 42.27 24.79
N SER A 98 -27.46 42.06 25.66
CA SER A 98 -28.04 40.73 25.85
C SER A 98 -29.56 40.72 25.98
N GLY A 99 -30.17 39.67 25.42
CA GLY A 99 -31.61 39.41 25.61
C GLY A 99 -32.49 40.51 25.04
N SER A 100 -32.09 41.08 23.90
CA SER A 100 -32.80 42.19 23.27
C SER A 100 -33.67 41.72 22.12
N SER A 101 -34.82 42.34 21.91
CA SER A 101 -35.67 41.99 20.77
C SER A 101 -36.46 43.17 20.25
N THR A 102 -36.70 43.24 18.95
CA THR A 102 -37.63 44.18 18.31
C THR A 102 -38.54 43.45 17.34
N THR A 103 -39.68 44.05 16.99
CA THR A 103 -40.64 43.52 16.01
C THR A 103 -40.30 43.92 14.56
N SER A 104 -39.43 44.91 14.36
CA SER A 104 -39.00 45.38 13.03
C SER A 104 -37.48 45.31 12.92
N CYS A 105 -36.73 46.42 12.84
CA CYS A 105 -35.31 46.40 12.46
C CYS A 105 -34.33 46.52 13.63
N GLY A 106 -33.27 45.71 13.61
CA GLY A 106 -32.15 45.81 14.56
C GLY A 106 -32.50 45.23 15.93
N GLY A 107 -32.46 43.89 16.05
CA GLY A 107 -32.82 43.13 17.26
C GLY A 107 -32.18 43.66 18.55
N ALA A 108 -30.93 44.09 18.48
CA ALA A 108 -30.24 44.81 19.54
C ALA A 108 -30.09 46.30 19.19
N ILE A 109 -29.47 46.60 18.05
CA ILE A 109 -29.09 47.95 17.67
C ILE A 109 -29.63 48.30 16.29
N TYR A 110 -30.18 49.50 16.19
CA TYR A 110 -30.47 50.16 14.93
C TYR A 110 -29.66 51.46 14.83
N VAL A 111 -29.04 51.69 13.67
CA VAL A 111 -28.29 52.91 13.35
C VAL A 111 -28.77 53.47 12.01
N ALA A 112 -29.30 54.70 12.04
CA ALA A 112 -29.75 55.40 10.83
C ALA A 112 -28.59 55.99 10.01
N GLY A 113 -27.47 56.30 10.65
CA GLY A 113 -26.26 56.78 9.99
C GLY A 113 -25.23 55.68 9.76
N PHE A 114 -23.96 56.01 9.99
CA PHE A 114 -22.81 55.11 9.95
C PHE A 114 -22.58 54.44 11.30
N PHE A 115 -22.13 53.19 11.26
CA PHE A 115 -21.65 52.47 12.44
C PHE A 115 -20.14 52.26 12.35
N ASN A 116 -19.40 52.70 13.37
CA ASN A 116 -17.95 52.54 13.43
C ASN A 116 -17.52 51.93 14.78
N LEU A 117 -17.00 50.71 14.75
CA LEU A 117 -16.41 50.03 15.90
C LEU A 117 -14.89 50.01 15.73
N ALA A 118 -14.19 50.88 16.46
CA ALA A 118 -12.76 51.13 16.29
C ALA A 118 -11.97 50.86 17.58
N GLY A 119 -10.97 49.97 17.57
CA GLY A 119 -10.15 49.70 18.76
C GLY A 119 -10.94 49.14 19.95
N SER A 120 -12.13 48.58 19.69
CA SER A 120 -13.16 48.30 20.68
C SER A 120 -13.53 46.81 20.71
N SER A 121 -14.26 46.41 21.75
CA SER A 121 -14.85 45.06 21.84
C SER A 121 -16.36 45.15 21.99
N MET A 122 -17.08 44.31 21.25
CA MET A 122 -18.52 44.31 21.25
C MET A 122 -19.08 42.90 21.24
N LEU A 123 -20.01 42.63 22.16
CA LEU A 123 -20.71 41.36 22.29
C LEU A 123 -22.22 41.60 22.19
N ILE A 124 -22.87 40.99 21.21
CA ILE A 124 -24.34 40.92 21.16
C ILE A 124 -24.77 39.46 21.25
N HIS A 125 -25.61 39.12 22.23
CA HIS A 125 -26.11 37.76 22.33
C HIS A 125 -27.61 37.68 22.63
N ARG A 126 -28.26 36.63 22.10
CA ARG A 126 -29.71 36.40 22.26
C ARG A 126 -30.53 37.60 21.81
N SER A 127 -30.33 37.99 20.55
CA SER A 127 -31.00 39.16 19.96
C SER A 127 -31.94 38.75 18.82
N HIS A 128 -33.14 39.30 18.79
CA HIS A 128 -34.16 38.90 17.81
C HIS A 128 -34.82 40.10 17.14
N ALA A 129 -34.85 40.10 15.82
CA ALA A 129 -35.66 41.02 15.03
C ALA A 129 -36.83 40.28 14.41
N GLY A 130 -37.99 40.93 14.35
CA GLY A 130 -39.17 40.38 13.71
C GLY A 130 -38.97 40.15 12.21
N PHE A 131 -39.82 39.32 11.62
CA PHE A 131 -39.75 38.94 10.20
C PHE A 131 -40.44 39.93 9.25
N ASP A 132 -40.97 41.04 9.76
CA ASP A 132 -41.72 41.99 8.94
C ASP A 132 -40.74 42.90 8.16
N GLY A 133 -40.53 42.61 6.87
CA GLY A 133 -39.78 43.48 5.94
C GLY A 133 -38.25 43.27 5.92
N ASP A 134 -37.49 44.27 5.48
CA ASP A 134 -36.01 44.24 5.38
C ASP A 134 -35.29 44.27 6.75
N ALA A 135 -35.89 43.67 7.78
CA ALA A 135 -35.39 43.65 9.14
C ALA A 135 -34.02 42.94 9.23
N GLY A 136 -33.00 43.69 9.67
CA GLY A 136 -31.69 43.16 10.01
C GLY A 136 -31.68 42.39 11.33
N GLY A 137 -30.69 41.51 11.48
CA GLY A 137 -30.33 40.71 12.65
C GLY A 137 -30.26 41.40 14.00
N ALA A 138 -29.09 41.30 14.62
CA ALA A 138 -28.76 41.93 15.88
C ALA A 138 -28.44 43.42 15.68
N LEU A 139 -27.68 43.75 14.64
CA LEU A 139 -27.27 45.09 14.28
C LEU A 139 -27.77 45.42 12.87
N TYR A 140 -28.60 46.45 12.76
CA TYR A 140 -29.07 47.01 11.50
C TYR A 140 -28.49 48.40 11.30
N VAL A 141 -27.81 48.62 10.18
CA VAL A 141 -27.18 49.90 9.84
C VAL A 141 -27.68 50.36 8.47
N VAL A 142 -28.27 51.55 8.40
CA VAL A 142 -28.69 52.13 7.10
C VAL A 142 -27.47 52.57 6.29
N GLY A 143 -26.46 53.17 6.92
CA GLY A 143 -25.19 53.52 6.29
C GLY A 143 -24.20 52.35 6.20
N ASN A 144 -22.92 52.68 6.21
CA ASN A 144 -21.83 51.69 6.25
C ASN A 144 -21.61 51.18 7.69
N LEU A 145 -21.29 49.89 7.79
CA LEU A 145 -20.87 49.23 9.01
C LEU A 145 -19.36 48.97 8.90
N THR A 146 -18.56 49.62 9.75
CA THR A 146 -17.11 49.45 9.79
C THR A 146 -16.68 48.87 11.13
N VAL A 147 -15.87 47.81 11.09
CA VAL A 147 -15.19 47.19 12.24
C VAL A 147 -13.70 47.28 11.98
N ALA A 148 -12.98 48.08 12.75
CA ALA A 148 -11.57 48.39 12.53
C ALA A 148 -10.75 48.19 13.82
N ASN A 149 -9.69 47.38 13.77
CA ASN A 149 -8.86 47.07 14.94
C ASN A 149 -9.71 46.61 16.15
N ALA A 150 -10.78 45.86 15.93
CA ALA A 150 -11.81 45.60 16.93
C ALA A 150 -12.22 44.12 16.96
N THR A 151 -12.93 43.73 18.03
CA THR A 151 -13.56 42.42 18.15
C THR A 151 -15.08 42.57 18.21
N LEU A 152 -15.78 41.88 17.31
CA LEU A 152 -17.24 41.83 17.27
C LEU A 152 -17.71 40.39 17.33
N GLU A 153 -18.41 40.03 18.40
CA GLU A 153 -19.03 38.72 18.57
C GLU A 153 -20.55 38.86 18.61
N VAL A 154 -21.24 38.10 17.75
CA VAL A 154 -22.69 38.05 17.70
C VAL A 154 -23.16 36.62 17.77
N SER A 155 -24.05 36.31 18.72
CA SER A 155 -24.52 34.93 18.90
C SER A 155 -26.02 34.81 19.17
N THR A 156 -26.61 33.72 18.69
CA THR A 156 -28.02 33.37 18.93
C THR A 156 -28.95 34.49 18.44
N THR A 157 -28.96 34.69 17.12
CA THR A 157 -29.66 35.81 16.49
C THR A 157 -30.53 35.37 15.34
N HIS A 158 -31.61 36.11 15.11
CA HIS A 158 -32.59 35.71 14.13
C HIS A 158 -33.34 36.92 13.57
N ALA A 159 -33.45 37.02 12.25
CA ALA A 159 -34.09 38.12 11.54
C ALA A 159 -34.55 37.73 10.13
N PHE A 160 -34.95 38.71 9.30
CA PHE A 160 -35.27 38.49 7.89
C PHE A 160 -34.03 38.62 6.99
N ARG A 161 -33.17 39.62 7.20
CA ARG A 161 -31.87 39.79 6.49
C ARG A 161 -30.73 39.83 7.47
N GLY A 162 -29.59 39.23 7.14
CA GLY A 162 -28.35 39.36 7.91
C GLY A 162 -28.56 38.95 9.35
N GLY A 163 -28.70 37.65 9.63
CA GLY A 163 -29.21 37.14 10.90
C GLY A 163 -28.50 37.73 12.12
N ALA A 164 -27.22 38.06 11.98
CA ALA A 164 -26.46 38.87 12.94
C ALA A 164 -26.30 40.33 12.49
N LEU A 165 -25.72 40.58 11.31
CA LEU A 165 -25.35 41.91 10.85
C LEU A 165 -26.00 42.23 9.51
N HIS A 166 -26.63 43.40 9.43
CA HIS A 166 -27.17 43.93 8.18
C HIS A 166 -26.74 45.38 7.95
N SER A 167 -26.31 45.68 6.73
CA SER A 167 -26.08 47.04 6.25
C SER A 167 -26.75 47.27 4.90
N ASN A 168 -27.41 48.42 4.72
CA ASN A 168 -27.95 48.78 3.40
C ASN A 168 -26.84 49.18 2.40
N HIS A 169 -25.60 49.36 2.86
CA HIS A 169 -24.46 49.72 2.04
C HIS A 169 -23.34 48.68 2.21
N HIS A 170 -22.21 49.06 2.81
CA HIS A 170 -21.03 48.23 2.91
C HIS A 170 -20.79 47.73 4.33
N ILE A 171 -20.32 46.49 4.44
CA ILE A 171 -19.73 45.92 5.65
C ILE A 171 -18.23 45.82 5.43
N ASN A 172 -17.45 46.58 6.20
CA ASN A 172 -15.99 46.62 6.13
C ASN A 172 -15.41 46.08 7.44
N VAL A 173 -14.60 45.03 7.37
CA VAL A 173 -13.91 44.44 8.52
C VAL A 173 -12.41 44.51 8.24
N VAL A 174 -11.70 45.34 9.00
CA VAL A 174 -10.28 45.65 8.78
C VAL A 174 -9.48 45.40 10.05
N ASN A 175 -8.41 44.62 9.98
CA ASN A 175 -7.55 44.31 11.14
C ASN A 175 -8.35 43.83 12.37
N SER A 176 -9.43 43.07 12.15
CA SER A 176 -10.44 42.82 13.17
C SER A 176 -10.85 41.35 13.23
N THR A 177 -11.42 40.96 14.37
CA THR A 177 -12.02 39.64 14.55
C THR A 177 -13.53 39.77 14.56
N LEU A 178 -14.21 39.04 13.66
CA LEU A 178 -15.66 38.96 13.61
C LEU A 178 -16.10 37.50 13.79
N ALA A 179 -16.86 37.22 14.85
CA ALA A 179 -17.42 35.90 15.10
C ALA A 179 -18.95 35.96 15.13
N VAL A 180 -19.59 35.16 14.29
CA VAL A 180 -21.05 34.98 14.29
C VAL A 180 -21.39 33.51 14.50
N THR A 181 -22.23 33.23 15.50
CA THR A 181 -22.64 31.87 15.83
C THR A 181 -24.16 31.75 16.01
N ASN A 182 -24.76 30.65 15.55
CA ASN A 182 -26.19 30.38 15.72
C ASN A 182 -27.07 31.54 15.21
N ALA A 183 -26.88 31.93 13.95
CA ALA A 183 -27.62 33.03 13.33
C ALA A 183 -28.54 32.51 12.21
N GLN A 184 -29.78 33.01 12.15
CA GLN A 184 -30.75 32.62 11.13
C GLN A 184 -31.37 33.84 10.45
N ALA A 185 -31.51 33.79 9.13
CA ALA A 185 -32.21 34.79 8.35
C ALA A 185 -32.89 34.20 7.12
N GLU A 186 -33.66 34.98 6.36
CA GLU A 186 -34.09 34.62 5.00
C GLU A 186 -32.94 34.84 4.01
N PHE A 187 -32.21 35.96 4.13
CA PHE A 187 -31.06 36.30 3.28
C PHE A 187 -29.84 36.63 4.12
N GLY A 188 -28.73 35.91 3.94
CA GLY A 188 -27.51 36.17 4.70
C GLY A 188 -27.64 35.66 6.12
N GLY A 189 -27.49 34.36 6.35
CA GLY A 189 -27.75 33.74 7.66
C GLY A 189 -26.98 34.38 8.80
N ALA A 190 -25.75 34.85 8.57
CA ALA A 190 -25.03 35.75 9.46
C ALA A 190 -24.99 37.20 8.96
N LEU A 191 -24.53 37.41 7.73
CA LEU A 191 -24.19 38.74 7.21
C LEU A 191 -25.02 39.08 5.97
N SER A 192 -25.50 40.33 5.89
CA SER A 192 -26.19 40.82 4.70
C SER A 192 -25.80 42.25 4.37
N ALA A 193 -25.36 42.51 3.14
CA ALA A 193 -24.94 43.83 2.69
C ALA A 193 -25.38 44.10 1.25
N PHE A 194 -26.25 45.08 0.98
CA PHE A 194 -26.66 45.34 -0.40
C PHE A 194 -25.49 45.83 -1.27
N GLY A 195 -24.53 46.54 -0.69
CA GLY A 195 -23.31 47.01 -1.35
C GLY A 195 -22.23 45.93 -1.41
N SER A 196 -21.30 45.92 -0.45
CA SER A 196 -20.20 44.94 -0.44
C SER A 196 -19.80 44.48 0.95
N LEU A 197 -19.28 43.27 1.03
CA LEU A 197 -18.51 42.77 2.17
C LEU A 197 -17.03 42.84 1.83
N GLN A 198 -16.28 43.64 2.58
CA GLN A 198 -14.83 43.81 2.41
C GLN A 198 -14.11 43.34 3.67
N LEU A 199 -13.26 42.32 3.52
CA LEU A 199 -12.41 41.79 4.57
C LEU A 199 -10.95 42.10 4.22
N ALA A 200 -10.25 42.81 5.11
CA ALA A 200 -8.84 43.16 4.94
C ALA A 200 -8.08 42.88 6.25
N HIS A 201 -7.10 41.98 6.22
CA HIS A 201 -6.37 41.56 7.43
C HIS A 201 -7.29 41.14 8.58
N ALA A 202 -8.43 40.52 8.28
CA ALA A 202 -9.45 40.17 9.24
C ALA A 202 -9.46 38.65 9.53
N SER A 203 -9.93 38.28 10.71
CA SER A 203 -10.26 36.90 11.08
C SER A 203 -11.77 36.78 11.27
N VAL A 204 -12.47 36.14 10.33
CA VAL A 204 -13.92 36.04 10.32
C VAL A 204 -14.37 34.59 10.46
N THR A 205 -15.22 34.31 11.46
CA THR A 205 -15.79 32.97 11.69
C THR A 205 -17.31 33.04 11.70
N LEU A 206 -17.96 32.34 10.77
CA LEU A 206 -19.41 32.19 10.70
C LEU A 206 -19.75 30.72 10.92
N SER A 207 -20.45 30.37 12.02
CA SER A 207 -20.75 28.96 12.32
C SER A 207 -22.20 28.74 12.74
N HIS A 208 -22.80 27.63 12.29
CA HIS A 208 -24.21 27.31 12.55
C HIS A 208 -25.13 28.44 12.07
N VAL A 209 -25.00 28.79 10.80
CA VAL A 209 -25.67 29.93 10.17
C VAL A 209 -26.62 29.46 9.07
N GLN A 210 -27.86 29.94 9.07
CA GLN A 210 -28.88 29.43 8.16
C GLN A 210 -29.62 30.56 7.44
N ALA A 211 -29.77 30.40 6.12
CA ALA A 211 -30.59 31.24 5.27
C ALA A 211 -31.82 30.47 4.75
N GLY A 212 -33.01 31.02 4.95
CA GLY A 212 -34.25 30.51 4.37
C GLY A 212 -34.27 30.56 2.84
N HIS A 213 -33.50 31.48 2.23
CA HIS A 213 -33.39 31.60 0.79
C HIS A 213 -31.94 31.53 0.30
N SER A 214 -31.09 32.54 0.55
CA SER A 214 -29.76 32.62 -0.06
C SER A 214 -28.68 33.21 0.85
N GLY A 215 -27.45 32.75 0.67
CA GLY A 215 -26.29 33.20 1.45
C GLY A 215 -26.32 32.67 2.87
N GLY A 216 -26.12 31.36 3.07
CA GLY A 216 -26.23 30.75 4.41
C GLY A 216 -25.26 31.37 5.41
N GLY A 217 -24.05 31.73 5.00
CA GLY A 217 -23.15 32.61 5.75
C GLY A 217 -23.41 34.09 5.46
N ALA A 218 -23.21 34.50 4.21
CA ALA A 218 -23.33 35.90 3.81
C ALA A 218 -24.04 36.09 2.47
N HIS A 219 -24.80 37.18 2.37
CA HIS A 219 -25.54 37.58 1.18
C HIS A 219 -25.22 39.04 0.83
N CYS A 220 -24.43 39.26 -0.22
CA CYS A 220 -23.82 40.57 -0.50
C CYS A 220 -23.88 40.99 -1.98
N GLY A 221 -23.79 42.30 -2.27
CA GLY A 221 -23.60 42.78 -3.64
C GLY A 221 -22.27 42.31 -4.26
N ARG A 222 -21.17 42.58 -3.57
CA ARG A 222 -19.82 42.10 -3.90
C ARG A 222 -19.12 41.58 -2.64
N VAL A 223 -18.30 40.55 -2.78
CA VAL A 223 -17.44 40.05 -1.70
C VAL A 223 -15.97 40.23 -2.09
N THR A 224 -15.18 40.82 -1.21
CA THR A 224 -13.73 41.00 -1.40
C THR A 224 -13.01 40.56 -0.14
N VAL A 225 -12.09 39.60 -0.28
CA VAL A 225 -11.28 39.06 0.81
C VAL A 225 -9.81 39.26 0.46
N ALA A 226 -9.12 40.06 1.26
CA ALA A 226 -7.71 40.39 1.10
C ALA A 226 -6.96 40.12 2.40
N GLU A 227 -5.91 39.31 2.33
CA GLU A 227 -5.02 39.00 3.46
C GLU A 227 -5.78 38.58 4.73
N SER A 228 -6.90 37.87 4.57
CA SER A 228 -7.82 37.57 5.67
C SER A 228 -8.09 36.07 5.78
N ASP A 229 -8.36 35.63 7.00
CA ASP A 229 -8.78 34.27 7.31
C ASP A 229 -10.29 34.24 7.52
N LEU A 230 -10.97 33.38 6.77
CA LEU A 230 -12.43 33.31 6.75
C LEU A 230 -12.87 31.85 6.85
N THR A 231 -13.50 31.52 7.97
CA THR A 231 -14.03 30.19 8.24
C THR A 231 -15.55 30.23 8.25
N ILE A 232 -16.18 29.42 7.41
CA ILE A 232 -17.63 29.22 7.41
C ILE A 232 -17.93 27.74 7.63
N SER A 233 -18.63 27.42 8.71
CA SER A 233 -18.96 26.05 9.06
C SER A 233 -20.43 25.85 9.41
N HIS A 234 -20.97 24.66 9.10
CA HIS A 234 -22.37 24.32 9.39
C HIS A 234 -23.35 25.38 8.87
N ALA A 235 -23.17 25.75 7.60
CA ALA A 235 -23.95 26.80 6.95
C ALA A 235 -24.92 26.22 5.92
N GLU A 236 -26.15 26.74 5.87
CA GLU A 236 -27.18 26.24 4.96
C GLU A 236 -27.96 27.37 4.30
N ALA A 237 -28.23 27.25 3.00
CA ALA A 237 -29.18 28.09 2.28
C ALA A 237 -30.17 27.22 1.48
N GLN A 238 -31.47 27.50 1.49
CA GLN A 238 -32.40 26.64 0.74
C GLN A 238 -32.24 26.74 -0.78
N TYR A 239 -31.89 27.92 -1.30
CA TYR A 239 -31.82 28.20 -2.74
C TYR A 239 -30.39 28.30 -3.27
N ALA A 240 -29.59 29.27 -2.80
CA ALA A 240 -28.27 29.53 -3.39
C ALA A 240 -27.22 30.03 -2.39
N GLY A 241 -25.96 29.61 -2.59
CA GLY A 241 -24.82 30.15 -1.85
C GLY A 241 -24.81 29.73 -0.39
N GLY A 242 -24.53 28.47 -0.10
CA GLY A 242 -24.63 27.96 1.28
C GLY A 242 -23.67 28.66 2.22
N ALA A 243 -22.48 29.06 1.74
CA ALA A 243 -21.58 29.95 2.46
C ALA A 243 -21.75 31.39 1.99
N PHE A 244 -21.63 31.64 0.68
CA PHE A 244 -21.73 32.97 0.08
C PHE A 244 -22.72 33.02 -1.05
N TYR A 245 -23.54 34.08 -1.05
CA TYR A 245 -24.27 34.54 -2.21
C TYR A 245 -23.80 35.96 -2.57
N ALA A 246 -23.34 36.15 -3.81
CA ALA A 246 -22.96 37.45 -4.34
C ALA A 246 -23.74 37.80 -5.62
N PHE A 247 -24.40 38.95 -5.64
CA PHE A 247 -25.11 39.48 -6.82
C PHE A 247 -24.19 39.88 -7.96
N ARG A 248 -22.90 40.09 -7.68
CA ARG A 248 -21.89 40.47 -8.68
C ARG A 248 -20.68 39.56 -8.56
N ASP A 249 -19.64 40.06 -7.91
CA ASP A 249 -18.32 39.46 -7.92
C ASP A 249 -17.95 38.92 -6.54
N VAL A 250 -17.21 37.82 -6.55
CA VAL A 250 -16.45 37.31 -5.42
C VAL A 250 -14.97 37.38 -5.79
N GLN A 251 -14.21 38.19 -5.06
CA GLN A 251 -12.79 38.42 -5.30
C GLN A 251 -11.97 37.99 -4.08
N PHE A 252 -11.18 36.94 -4.26
CA PHE A 252 -10.25 36.45 -3.25
C PHE A 252 -8.84 36.83 -3.67
N LEU A 253 -8.36 37.94 -3.11
CA LEU A 253 -7.04 38.49 -3.42
C LEU A 253 -5.97 37.69 -2.71
N SER A 254 -6.13 37.46 -1.40
CA SER A 254 -5.21 36.68 -0.59
C SER A 254 -5.78 36.24 0.75
N GLY A 255 -5.08 35.32 1.43
CA GLY A 255 -5.49 34.74 2.72
C GLY A 255 -5.96 33.28 2.62
N HIS A 256 -6.67 32.81 3.64
CA HIS A 256 -7.21 31.45 3.72
C HIS A 256 -8.73 31.46 3.91
N ILE A 257 -9.42 30.69 3.08
CA ILE A 257 -10.87 30.51 3.20
C ILE A 257 -11.15 29.03 3.41
N SER A 258 -11.81 28.71 4.51
CA SER A 258 -12.22 27.35 4.87
C SER A 258 -13.74 27.27 4.94
N ILE A 259 -14.34 26.49 4.04
CA ILE A 259 -15.79 26.24 4.00
C ILE A 259 -16.01 24.78 4.36
N ASP A 260 -16.72 24.52 5.46
CA ASP A 260 -16.94 23.16 5.97
C ASP A 260 -18.41 22.86 6.27
N THR A 261 -18.93 21.74 5.76
CA THR A 261 -20.27 21.24 6.08
C THR A 261 -21.32 22.28 5.69
N VAL A 262 -21.35 22.59 4.39
CA VAL A 262 -22.18 23.65 3.83
C VAL A 262 -23.09 23.12 2.73
N PHE A 263 -24.35 23.53 2.74
CA PHE A 263 -25.37 23.03 1.83
C PHE A 263 -26.17 24.15 1.15
N ALA A 264 -26.45 23.99 -0.16
CA ALA A 264 -27.42 24.84 -0.83
C ALA A 264 -28.22 24.16 -1.97
N GLY A 265 -29.21 24.84 -2.52
CA GLY A 265 -29.83 24.45 -3.79
C GLY A 265 -28.84 24.55 -4.96
N LEU A 266 -28.14 25.68 -5.10
CA LEU A 266 -27.13 26.01 -6.10
C LEU A 266 -25.92 26.66 -5.42
N GLY A 267 -24.70 26.43 -5.90
CA GLY A 267 -23.52 27.06 -5.29
C GLY A 267 -23.37 26.67 -3.82
N GLY A 268 -23.25 25.36 -3.54
CA GLY A 268 -23.25 24.81 -2.18
C GLY A 268 -22.31 25.56 -1.25
N GLY A 269 -21.08 25.83 -1.67
CA GLY A 269 -20.22 26.81 -1.00
C GLY A 269 -20.52 28.24 -1.46
N ILE A 270 -20.10 28.57 -2.68
CA ILE A 270 -20.10 29.93 -3.21
C ILE A 270 -21.03 30.02 -4.42
N TYR A 271 -21.88 31.03 -4.43
CA TYR A 271 -22.68 31.44 -5.58
C TYR A 271 -22.34 32.89 -5.94
N ALA A 272 -21.88 33.13 -7.17
CA ALA A 272 -21.60 34.47 -7.69
C ALA A 272 -22.29 34.66 -9.04
N GLU A 273 -23.23 35.60 -9.15
CA GLU A 273 -23.96 35.81 -10.41
C GLU A 273 -23.05 36.18 -11.58
N GLN A 274 -21.99 36.97 -11.34
CA GLN A 274 -21.07 37.41 -12.38
C GLN A 274 -19.76 36.64 -12.34
N THR A 275 -18.82 37.02 -11.46
CA THR A 275 -17.45 36.52 -11.52
C THR A 275 -16.98 36.03 -10.16
N TYR A 276 -16.42 34.83 -10.13
CA TYR A 276 -15.53 34.38 -9.08
C TYR A 276 -14.09 34.54 -9.56
N SER A 277 -13.25 35.23 -8.80
CA SER A 277 -11.83 35.41 -9.09
C SER A 277 -10.97 35.13 -7.86
N GLN A 278 -9.85 34.41 -8.06
CA GLN A 278 -8.90 34.06 -7.01
C GLN A 278 -7.47 34.31 -7.50
N HIS A 279 -6.73 35.15 -6.79
CA HIS A 279 -5.34 35.50 -7.09
C HIS A 279 -4.35 34.69 -6.22
N LEU A 280 -4.07 35.16 -5.01
CA LEU A 280 -3.02 34.64 -4.11
C LEU A 280 -3.59 34.16 -2.78
N GLY A 281 -4.53 33.21 -2.81
CA GLY A 281 -5.14 32.65 -1.60
C GLY A 281 -5.42 31.16 -1.72
N ARG A 282 -5.61 30.51 -0.56
CA ARG A 282 -5.99 29.09 -0.49
C ARG A 282 -7.47 28.98 -0.15
N LEU A 283 -8.21 28.22 -0.96
CA LEU A 283 -9.62 27.90 -0.71
C LEU A 283 -9.76 26.41 -0.43
N ASP A 284 -10.12 26.09 0.80
CA ASP A 284 -10.41 24.74 1.24
C ASP A 284 -11.92 24.55 1.41
N MET A 285 -12.45 23.49 0.82
CA MET A 285 -13.87 23.18 0.79
C MET A 285 -14.09 21.74 1.25
N PHE A 286 -14.70 21.56 2.41
CA PHE A 286 -14.95 20.27 3.05
C PHE A 286 -16.47 20.02 3.14
N ARG A 287 -16.93 18.84 2.71
CA ARG A 287 -18.34 18.42 2.86
C ARG A 287 -19.33 19.47 2.33
N VAL A 288 -19.03 20.04 1.17
CA VAL A 288 -19.91 20.98 0.46
C VAL A 288 -20.82 20.24 -0.50
N ALA A 289 -22.11 20.57 -0.49
CA ALA A 289 -23.09 19.91 -1.34
C ALA A 289 -24.11 20.90 -1.92
N ALA A 290 -24.55 20.64 -3.15
CA ALA A 290 -25.66 21.34 -3.78
C ALA A 290 -26.74 20.35 -4.25
N LYS A 291 -28.03 20.73 -4.21
CA LYS A 291 -29.09 19.94 -4.86
C LYS A 291 -28.95 19.98 -6.39
N GLY A 292 -28.50 21.11 -6.93
CA GLY A 292 -28.33 21.38 -8.36
C GLY A 292 -26.87 21.48 -8.80
N ARG A 293 -26.47 22.67 -9.24
CA ARG A 293 -25.17 22.92 -9.88
C ARG A 293 -24.22 23.63 -8.91
N GLY A 294 -22.92 23.32 -9.00
CA GLY A 294 -21.87 24.00 -8.24
C GLY A 294 -21.89 23.65 -6.76
N ALA A 295 -21.64 22.40 -6.38
CA ALA A 295 -21.51 21.97 -4.98
C ALA A 295 -20.51 22.83 -4.20
N GLY A 296 -19.34 23.10 -4.78
CA GLY A 296 -18.37 24.05 -4.25
C GLY A 296 -18.63 25.47 -4.75
N ILE A 297 -18.51 25.69 -6.07
CA ILE A 297 -18.63 27.02 -6.69
C ILE A 297 -19.63 26.99 -7.83
N TYR A 298 -20.56 27.95 -7.83
CA TYR A 298 -21.36 28.35 -8.98
C TYR A 298 -21.01 29.79 -9.33
N ALA A 299 -20.58 30.05 -10.57
CA ALA A 299 -20.44 31.43 -11.03
C ALA A 299 -20.72 31.63 -12.52
N GLY A 300 -21.04 32.85 -12.94
CA GLY A 300 -21.08 33.21 -14.35
C GLY A 300 -19.72 32.98 -15.03
N ARG A 301 -18.63 33.38 -14.37
CA ARG A 301 -17.23 33.18 -14.77
C ARG A 301 -16.39 32.79 -13.57
N VAL A 302 -15.43 31.89 -13.76
CA VAL A 302 -14.50 31.42 -12.72
C VAL A 302 -13.08 31.61 -13.22
N GLU A 303 -12.31 32.46 -12.54
CA GLU A 303 -10.94 32.85 -12.88
C GLU A 303 -9.99 32.71 -11.70
N ALA A 304 -9.32 31.57 -11.59
CA ALA A 304 -8.37 31.24 -10.52
C ALA A 304 -7.02 30.79 -11.11
N ALA A 305 -6.39 31.70 -11.86
CA ALA A 305 -5.22 31.38 -12.68
C ALA A 305 -3.92 31.16 -11.89
N GLU A 306 -3.87 31.58 -10.62
CA GLU A 306 -2.68 31.47 -9.77
C GLU A 306 -2.93 30.68 -8.49
N ALA A 307 -4.18 30.31 -8.23
CA ALA A 307 -4.60 29.74 -6.96
C ALA A 307 -4.86 28.22 -7.01
N GLU A 308 -4.82 27.61 -5.83
CA GLU A 308 -5.15 26.21 -5.60
C GLU A 308 -6.53 26.09 -4.95
N LEU A 309 -7.37 25.23 -5.52
CA LEU A 309 -8.67 24.85 -4.96
C LEU A 309 -8.57 23.43 -4.40
N MET A 310 -8.82 23.27 -3.09
CA MET A 310 -8.84 21.98 -2.41
C MET A 310 -10.29 21.58 -2.12
N LEU A 311 -10.73 20.47 -2.71
CA LEU A 311 -12.07 19.91 -2.53
C LEU A 311 -11.99 18.59 -1.77
N GLN A 312 -12.75 18.48 -0.69
CA GLN A 312 -12.82 17.29 0.14
C GLN A 312 -14.27 16.92 0.49
N GLY A 313 -14.54 15.62 0.55
CA GLY A 313 -15.84 15.06 0.92
C GLY A 313 -16.73 14.72 -0.28
N THR A 314 -17.89 14.16 0.02
CA THR A 314 -18.86 13.75 -0.99
C THR A 314 -19.60 14.96 -1.55
N MET A 315 -19.39 15.25 -2.83
CA MET A 315 -20.09 16.32 -3.53
C MET A 315 -21.31 15.75 -4.23
N ARG A 316 -22.49 16.28 -3.93
CA ARG A 316 -23.69 16.08 -4.75
C ARG A 316 -23.75 17.23 -5.76
N GLY A 317 -23.68 16.92 -7.05
CA GLY A 317 -23.60 17.90 -8.14
C GLY A 317 -22.18 18.16 -8.65
N SER A 318 -22.04 19.10 -9.59
CA SER A 318 -20.71 19.50 -10.10
C SER A 318 -19.97 20.31 -9.05
N ALA A 319 -18.72 19.95 -8.75
CA ALA A 319 -17.86 20.66 -7.81
C ALA A 319 -17.76 22.15 -8.14
N VAL A 320 -17.44 22.44 -9.40
CA VAL A 320 -17.42 23.81 -9.93
C VAL A 320 -18.28 23.85 -11.18
N TYR A 321 -19.17 24.84 -11.21
CA TYR A 321 -20.00 25.14 -12.36
C TYR A 321 -19.78 26.59 -12.78
N ALA A 322 -19.36 26.78 -14.04
CA ALA A 322 -19.26 28.08 -14.67
C ALA A 322 -20.19 28.18 -15.87
N GLU A 323 -20.91 29.29 -16.03
CA GLU A 323 -21.74 29.49 -17.21
C GLU A 323 -20.88 29.76 -18.46
N LYS A 324 -19.91 30.67 -18.36
CA LYS A 324 -19.17 31.17 -19.52
C LYS A 324 -17.73 30.65 -19.59
N LEU A 325 -16.95 30.82 -18.52
CA LEU A 325 -15.51 30.56 -18.49
C LEU A 325 -15.12 29.87 -17.19
N LEU A 326 -14.32 28.80 -17.28
CA LEU A 326 -13.70 28.14 -16.13
C LEU A 326 -12.19 28.05 -16.36
N ARG A 327 -11.43 28.80 -15.56
CA ARG A 327 -9.97 28.80 -15.57
C ARG A 327 -9.41 28.53 -14.17
N PHE A 328 -8.67 27.43 -13.99
CA PHE A 328 -7.88 27.16 -12.79
C PHE A 328 -6.45 26.79 -13.16
N ARG A 329 -5.49 27.18 -12.31
CA ARG A 329 -4.14 26.57 -12.36
C ARG A 329 -4.17 25.14 -11.87
N LYS A 330 -4.70 24.93 -10.66
CA LYS A 330 -4.61 23.68 -9.94
C LYS A 330 -5.91 23.40 -9.18
N VAL A 331 -6.51 22.24 -9.40
CA VAL A 331 -7.70 21.77 -8.68
C VAL A 331 -7.41 20.42 -8.08
N ASN A 332 -7.49 20.32 -6.76
CA ASN A 332 -7.23 19.10 -6.03
C ASN A 332 -8.55 18.49 -5.52
N CYS A 333 -9.02 17.44 -6.19
CA CYS A 333 -10.17 16.63 -5.80
C CYS A 333 -9.77 15.27 -5.21
N SER A 334 -8.54 15.10 -4.69
CA SER A 334 -8.07 13.80 -4.21
C SER A 334 -8.89 13.24 -3.04
N ALA A 335 -9.59 14.09 -2.30
CA ALA A 335 -10.49 13.71 -1.21
C ALA A 335 -11.97 13.85 -1.57
N ALA A 336 -12.30 14.06 -2.84
CA ALA A 336 -13.67 14.30 -3.30
C ALA A 336 -14.04 13.37 -4.48
N PRO A 337 -14.54 12.15 -4.20
CA PRO A 337 -14.85 11.17 -5.23
C PRO A 337 -15.92 11.67 -6.20
N GLY A 338 -15.73 11.41 -7.49
CA GLY A 338 -16.65 11.82 -8.54
C GLY A 338 -16.62 13.33 -8.87
N CYS A 339 -15.54 14.03 -8.54
CA CYS A 339 -15.39 15.47 -8.79
C CYS A 339 -15.70 15.86 -10.25
N VAL A 340 -16.60 16.83 -10.45
CA VAL A 340 -16.96 17.33 -11.80
C VAL A 340 -16.76 18.83 -11.88
N LEU A 341 -15.95 19.29 -12.83
CA LEU A 341 -15.82 20.69 -13.23
C LEU A 341 -16.57 20.87 -14.56
N ARG A 342 -17.49 21.84 -14.62
CA ARG A 342 -18.32 22.06 -15.81
C ARG A 342 -18.31 23.53 -16.22
N ALA A 343 -18.15 23.78 -17.53
CA ALA A 343 -18.25 25.10 -18.14
C ALA A 343 -19.24 25.02 -19.32
N PHE A 344 -20.28 25.84 -19.37
CA PHE A 344 -21.35 25.66 -20.37
C PHE A 344 -20.97 26.17 -21.77
N GLU A 345 -20.45 27.39 -21.92
CA GLU A 345 -20.38 28.01 -23.26
C GLU A 345 -19.02 27.99 -23.98
N LYS A 346 -17.90 28.33 -23.32
CA LYS A 346 -16.74 28.85 -24.11
C LYS A 346 -15.40 28.19 -23.85
N VAL A 347 -14.94 28.05 -22.61
CA VAL A 347 -13.55 27.64 -22.37
C VAL A 347 -13.41 26.96 -21.01
N LEU A 348 -12.95 25.70 -21.03
CA LEU A 348 -12.53 24.94 -19.86
C LEU A 348 -11.00 24.78 -19.87
N LYS A 349 -10.32 25.58 -19.04
CA LYS A 349 -8.85 25.59 -18.89
C LYS A 349 -8.48 25.26 -17.44
N VAL A 350 -8.15 24.00 -17.18
CA VAL A 350 -7.60 23.56 -15.90
C VAL A 350 -6.17 23.12 -16.17
N GLY A 351 -5.19 23.72 -15.49
CA GLY A 351 -3.77 23.36 -15.66
C GLY A 351 -3.48 21.96 -15.14
N GLU A 352 -3.74 21.76 -13.84
CA GLU A 352 -3.57 20.49 -13.13
C GLU A 352 -4.88 20.13 -12.43
N LEU A 353 -5.34 18.89 -12.62
CA LEU A 353 -6.44 18.31 -11.87
C LEU A 353 -5.87 17.13 -11.08
N PHE A 354 -6.30 16.95 -9.83
CA PHE A 354 -6.02 15.75 -9.05
C PHE A 354 -7.32 15.07 -8.68
N CYS A 355 -7.44 13.79 -8.98
CA CYS A 355 -8.65 13.01 -8.72
C CYS A 355 -8.47 12.12 -7.51
N HIS A 356 -9.58 11.58 -7.00
CA HIS A 356 -9.54 10.58 -5.93
C HIS A 356 -8.76 9.33 -6.38
N ARG A 357 -8.29 8.54 -5.42
CA ARG A 357 -7.51 7.33 -5.72
C ARG A 357 -8.35 6.39 -6.58
N GLY A 358 -7.74 5.87 -7.65
CA GLY A 358 -8.41 5.01 -8.62
C GLY A 358 -9.39 5.70 -9.57
N GLU A 359 -9.43 7.03 -9.58
CA GLU A 359 -10.19 7.79 -10.57
C GLU A 359 -9.29 8.31 -11.68
N GLY A 360 -9.64 8.00 -12.92
CA GLY A 360 -9.17 8.70 -14.11
C GLY A 360 -9.88 10.04 -14.28
N PHE A 361 -9.43 10.86 -15.21
CA PHE A 361 -10.20 12.01 -15.67
C PHE A 361 -10.74 11.80 -17.08
N LEU A 362 -11.97 12.23 -17.31
CA LEU A 362 -12.59 12.29 -18.62
C LEU A 362 -12.75 13.76 -19.01
N ARG A 363 -12.04 14.17 -20.07
CA ARG A 363 -12.18 15.51 -20.65
C ARG A 363 -13.21 15.49 -21.77
N ARG A 364 -14.32 16.16 -21.56
CA ARG A 364 -15.27 16.58 -22.61
C ARG A 364 -15.09 18.07 -22.89
N THR A 365 -15.65 18.55 -24.01
CA THR A 365 -15.58 19.95 -24.42
C THR A 365 -16.01 20.92 -23.31
N THR A 366 -17.06 20.56 -22.57
CA THR A 366 -17.70 21.40 -21.54
C THR A 366 -17.52 20.87 -20.11
N SER A 367 -16.82 19.75 -19.91
CA SER A 367 -16.68 19.18 -18.56
C SER A 367 -15.41 18.37 -18.37
N LEU A 368 -14.78 18.53 -17.22
CA LEU A 368 -13.71 17.69 -16.70
C LEU A 368 -14.32 16.88 -15.55
N ARG A 369 -14.28 15.56 -15.61
CA ARG A 369 -14.83 14.71 -14.55
C ARG A 369 -13.79 13.71 -14.09
N CYS A 370 -13.56 13.63 -12.78
CA CYS A 370 -12.96 12.47 -12.17
C CYS A 370 -13.99 11.32 -12.18
N HIS A 371 -13.59 10.20 -12.76
CA HIS A 371 -14.44 9.02 -12.89
C HIS A 371 -13.65 7.80 -12.41
N PRO A 372 -14.25 6.89 -11.62
CA PRO A 372 -13.61 5.62 -11.30
C PRO A 372 -13.14 4.93 -12.58
N CYS A 373 -11.95 4.34 -12.53
CA CYS A 373 -11.47 3.54 -13.63
C CYS A 373 -12.47 2.41 -13.93
N PRO A 374 -12.80 2.15 -15.21
CA PRO A 374 -13.69 1.05 -15.58
C PRO A 374 -13.13 -0.30 -15.11
N GLU A 375 -14.00 -1.30 -15.04
CA GLU A 375 -13.60 -2.67 -14.71
C GLU A 375 -12.39 -3.13 -15.55
N GLN A 376 -11.47 -3.88 -14.93
CA GLN A 376 -10.20 -4.31 -15.54
C GLN A 376 -9.21 -3.18 -15.88
N THR A 377 -9.42 -1.98 -15.34
CA THR A 377 -8.41 -0.93 -15.36
C THR A 377 -8.19 -0.36 -13.97
N THR A 378 -6.98 0.10 -13.70
CA THR A 378 -6.58 0.64 -12.40
C THR A 378 -5.72 1.87 -12.59
N ARG A 379 -5.63 2.72 -11.57
CA ARG A 379 -4.64 3.78 -11.54
C ARG A 379 -3.96 3.86 -10.19
N LEU A 380 -2.66 3.53 -10.20
CA LEU A 380 -1.81 3.52 -9.02
C LEU A 380 -1.14 4.88 -8.76
N THR A 381 -1.12 5.77 -9.75
CA THR A 381 -0.54 7.12 -9.65
C THR A 381 -1.61 8.16 -9.25
N GLY A 382 -1.19 9.14 -8.45
CA GLY A 382 -2.05 10.26 -8.06
C GLY A 382 -2.23 11.34 -9.15
N ASP A 383 -1.49 11.26 -10.25
CA ASP A 383 -1.57 12.22 -11.35
C ASP A 383 -2.84 11.99 -12.17
N ALA A 384 -3.75 12.97 -12.17
CA ALA A 384 -4.99 12.81 -12.93
C ALA A 384 -4.76 12.70 -14.42
N THR A 385 -3.71 13.30 -14.96
CA THR A 385 -3.49 13.44 -16.40
C THR A 385 -3.20 12.11 -17.12
N LEU A 386 -2.83 11.08 -16.37
CA LEU A 386 -2.57 9.75 -16.91
C LEU A 386 -3.88 8.95 -17.02
N PRO A 387 -4.10 8.25 -18.15
CA PRO A 387 -5.26 7.37 -18.33
C PRO A 387 -5.22 6.18 -17.36
N CYS A 388 -6.37 5.57 -17.11
CA CYS A 388 -6.42 4.29 -16.40
C CYS A 388 -5.63 3.24 -17.18
N THR A 389 -4.78 2.49 -16.49
CA THR A 389 -3.94 1.44 -17.08
C THR A 389 -4.72 0.12 -17.05
N GLN A 390 -4.67 -0.66 -18.13
CA GLN A 390 -5.25 -2.00 -18.12
C GLN A 390 -4.58 -2.85 -17.05
N CYS A 391 -5.39 -3.63 -16.34
CA CYS A 391 -4.86 -4.58 -15.38
C CYS A 391 -4.06 -5.66 -16.12
N PRO A 392 -2.94 -6.12 -15.56
CA PRO A 392 -2.12 -7.12 -16.22
C PRO A 392 -2.95 -8.39 -16.49
N GLU A 393 -2.99 -8.81 -17.75
CA GLU A 393 -3.58 -10.09 -18.11
C GLU A 393 -2.55 -11.20 -17.87
N ILE A 394 -2.64 -11.87 -16.72
CA ILE A 394 -1.85 -13.07 -16.46
C ILE A 394 -2.64 -14.28 -16.98
N PRO A 395 -2.14 -15.02 -17.99
CA PRO A 395 -2.84 -16.17 -18.53
C PRO A 395 -3.21 -17.16 -17.42
N ARG A 396 -4.52 -17.41 -17.26
CA ARG A 396 -5.13 -18.38 -16.33
C ARG A 396 -5.04 -18.04 -14.83
N ILE A 397 -4.68 -16.81 -14.46
CA ILE A 397 -4.70 -16.37 -13.06
C ILE A 397 -5.61 -15.14 -12.95
N PRO A 398 -6.77 -15.24 -12.27
CA PRO A 398 -7.63 -14.07 -12.07
C PRO A 398 -6.94 -13.09 -11.11
N ILE A 399 -6.58 -11.92 -11.62
CA ILE A 399 -6.11 -10.80 -10.79
C ILE A 399 -7.32 -9.98 -10.39
N SER A 400 -7.52 -9.80 -9.09
CA SER A 400 -8.53 -8.87 -8.60
C SER A 400 -7.98 -7.45 -8.71
N CYS A 401 -8.57 -6.68 -9.61
CA CYS A 401 -8.13 -5.34 -9.92
C CYS A 401 -9.26 -4.37 -9.63
N GLU A 402 -9.11 -3.61 -8.55
CA GLU A 402 -9.99 -2.52 -8.18
C GLU A 402 -9.39 -1.21 -8.71
N PRO A 403 -10.21 -0.16 -8.91
CA PRO A 403 -9.73 1.10 -9.48
C PRO A 403 -8.51 1.69 -8.76
N ALA A 404 -8.44 1.55 -7.44
CA ALA A 404 -7.36 2.08 -6.60
C ALA A 404 -6.40 1.02 -6.03
N LYS A 405 -6.62 -0.27 -6.35
CA LYS A 405 -5.96 -1.39 -5.68
C LYS A 405 -5.78 -2.57 -6.62
N VAL A 406 -4.56 -3.10 -6.69
CA VAL A 406 -4.25 -4.34 -7.42
C VAL A 406 -3.87 -5.40 -6.40
N ALA A 407 -4.65 -6.49 -6.35
CA ALA A 407 -4.35 -7.64 -5.49
C ALA A 407 -3.73 -8.76 -6.33
N LEU A 408 -2.47 -9.06 -6.04
CA LEU A 408 -1.70 -10.11 -6.68
C LEU A 408 -1.81 -11.40 -5.86
N PRO A 409 -2.19 -12.54 -6.47
CA PRO A 409 -2.28 -13.80 -5.76
C PRO A 409 -0.90 -14.37 -5.40
N ALA A 410 -0.86 -15.27 -4.41
CA ALA A 410 0.36 -15.97 -4.03
C ALA A 410 1.00 -16.71 -5.22
N GLY A 411 2.32 -16.61 -5.33
CA GLY A 411 3.09 -17.13 -6.45
C GLY A 411 3.24 -16.16 -7.63
N THR A 412 2.71 -14.93 -7.55
CA THR A 412 2.90 -13.91 -8.58
C THR A 412 3.61 -12.68 -8.02
N MET A 413 4.42 -12.03 -8.86
CA MET A 413 5.13 -10.78 -8.56
C MET A 413 5.06 -9.89 -9.79
N VAL A 414 4.80 -8.59 -9.63
CA VAL A 414 4.89 -7.62 -10.73
C VAL A 414 6.24 -6.92 -10.64
N ASN A 415 6.92 -6.76 -11.77
CA ASN A 415 8.11 -5.93 -11.85
C ASN A 415 7.68 -4.47 -11.76
N ILE A 416 7.63 -3.94 -10.56
CA ILE A 416 7.56 -2.51 -10.40
C ILE A 416 8.96 -2.03 -10.74
N LYS A 417 9.17 -1.62 -12.01
CA LYS A 417 10.32 -0.79 -12.39
C LYS A 417 10.19 0.54 -11.65
N LEU A 418 10.51 0.51 -10.36
CA LEU A 418 11.07 1.66 -9.68
C LEU A 418 12.35 1.90 -10.46
N ASN A 419 12.32 2.80 -11.44
CA ASN A 419 13.54 3.36 -12.01
C ASN A 419 14.24 4.08 -10.85
N ALA A 420 14.92 3.28 -10.03
CA ALA A 420 15.73 3.68 -8.91
C ALA A 420 17.03 4.20 -9.49
N VAL A 421 16.96 5.42 -10.03
CA VAL A 421 18.05 6.37 -9.92
C VAL A 421 17.43 7.70 -9.50
N VAL A 422 16.87 7.70 -8.29
CA VAL A 422 16.85 8.90 -7.47
C VAL A 422 18.31 9.10 -7.03
N SER A 423 19.04 9.90 -7.79
CA SER A 423 19.90 10.87 -7.12
C SER A 423 18.94 11.82 -6.41
N GLU A 424 19.22 12.22 -5.17
CA GLU A 424 18.37 13.09 -4.34
C GLU A 424 17.97 14.44 -5.01
N ASN A 425 18.48 14.75 -6.21
CA ASN A 425 18.25 15.98 -6.94
C ASN A 425 17.37 15.88 -8.21
N SER A 426 16.96 14.68 -8.67
CA SER A 426 16.13 14.56 -9.88
C SER A 426 14.64 14.52 -9.53
N ARG A 427 13.91 15.61 -9.80
CA ARG A 427 12.44 15.76 -9.63
C ARG A 427 11.60 15.03 -10.70
N GLU A 428 12.12 13.97 -11.32
CA GLU A 428 11.32 13.27 -12.34
C GLU A 428 10.27 12.37 -11.65
N PRO A 429 8.99 12.48 -12.03
CA PRO A 429 7.90 11.72 -11.40
C PRO A 429 8.01 10.23 -11.71
N TYR A 430 7.80 9.38 -10.69
CA TYR A 430 7.76 7.92 -10.84
C TYR A 430 6.69 7.51 -11.87
N ASN A 431 7.12 7.01 -13.02
CA ASN A 431 6.20 6.56 -14.06
C ASN A 431 5.84 5.08 -13.86
N LEU A 432 4.87 4.83 -12.99
CA LEU A 432 4.36 3.49 -12.65
C LEU A 432 3.33 2.95 -13.67
N THR A 433 3.49 3.31 -14.94
CA THR A 433 2.53 2.96 -16.01
C THR A 433 2.70 1.55 -16.56
N ASP A 434 3.82 0.90 -16.30
CA ASP A 434 4.13 -0.40 -16.90
C ASP A 434 3.93 -1.54 -15.90
N LEU A 435 2.69 -2.03 -15.81
CA LEU A 435 2.36 -3.27 -15.11
C LEU A 435 2.51 -4.52 -16.01
N THR A 436 3.06 -4.39 -17.22
CA THR A 436 3.10 -5.49 -18.20
C THR A 436 4.10 -6.58 -17.83
N GLU A 437 5.14 -6.23 -17.08
CA GLU A 437 6.15 -7.18 -16.62
C GLU A 437 5.73 -7.84 -15.31
N TRP A 438 5.46 -9.14 -15.35
CA TRP A 438 5.16 -9.97 -14.17
C TRP A 438 5.97 -11.27 -14.20
N TYR A 439 6.14 -11.87 -13.02
CA TYR A 439 6.91 -13.08 -12.79
C TYR A 439 6.08 -14.10 -12.02
N PHE A 440 6.18 -15.37 -12.40
CA PHE A 440 5.71 -16.50 -11.60
C PHE A 440 6.82 -16.96 -10.68
N CYS A 441 6.53 -17.07 -9.38
CA CYS A 441 7.49 -17.51 -8.41
C CYS A 441 7.46 -19.05 -8.30
N PRO A 442 8.58 -19.75 -8.55
CA PRO A 442 8.65 -21.21 -8.47
C PRO A 442 8.19 -21.76 -7.11
N ASN A 443 8.48 -21.00 -6.04
CA ASN A 443 8.02 -21.29 -4.70
C ASN A 443 6.90 -20.29 -4.33
N ARG A 444 5.66 -20.77 -4.24
CA ARG A 444 4.51 -19.95 -3.82
C ARG A 444 4.70 -19.34 -2.42
N GLN A 445 5.51 -19.96 -1.56
CA GLN A 445 5.80 -19.41 -0.23
C GLN A 445 6.83 -18.27 -0.27
N ALA A 446 7.62 -18.15 -1.34
CA ALA A 446 8.59 -17.08 -1.52
C ALA A 446 7.92 -15.76 -1.97
N CYS A 447 6.79 -15.88 -2.67
CA CYS A 447 5.96 -14.75 -3.09
C CYS A 447 4.55 -14.92 -2.52
N PRO A 448 4.25 -14.34 -1.35
CA PRO A 448 2.91 -14.43 -0.78
C PRO A 448 1.83 -13.75 -1.63
N GLY A 449 2.22 -13.03 -2.70
CA GLY A 449 1.37 -12.10 -3.41
C GLY A 449 1.44 -10.75 -2.72
N GLY A 450 0.39 -9.95 -2.82
CA GLY A 450 0.27 -8.74 -2.02
C GLY A 450 -0.65 -7.71 -2.67
N ILE A 451 -0.77 -6.57 -2.00
CA ILE A 451 -1.70 -5.51 -2.36
C ILE A 451 -0.91 -4.26 -2.72
N ILE A 452 -1.09 -3.78 -3.94
CA ILE A 452 -0.56 -2.49 -4.38
C ILE A 452 -1.69 -1.48 -4.32
N GLU A 453 -1.62 -0.54 -3.38
CA GLU A 453 -2.57 0.57 -3.25
C GLU A 453 -2.02 1.83 -3.94
N ALA A 454 -2.90 2.57 -4.61
CA ALA A 454 -2.54 3.84 -5.22
C ALA A 454 -1.99 4.86 -4.21
N GLY A 455 -1.06 5.71 -4.65
CA GLY A 455 -0.57 6.86 -3.88
C GLY A 455 -1.71 7.81 -3.48
N ARG A 456 -1.62 8.48 -2.32
CA ARG A 456 -2.67 9.37 -1.78
C ARG A 456 -2.66 10.72 -2.52
N TRP A 457 -1.50 11.14 -3.00
CA TRP A 457 -1.28 12.40 -3.70
C TRP A 457 -0.34 12.21 -4.91
N PRO A 458 -0.31 13.15 -5.85
CA PRO A 458 0.63 13.15 -6.98
C PRO A 458 2.07 13.10 -6.47
N GLY A 459 2.88 12.22 -7.05
CA GLY A 459 4.26 12.00 -6.63
C GLY A 459 4.44 11.13 -5.37
N GLU A 460 3.37 10.82 -4.62
CA GLU A 460 3.46 9.77 -3.59
C GLU A 460 3.55 8.41 -4.27
N ALA A 461 4.59 7.65 -3.94
CA ALA A 461 4.73 6.27 -4.41
C ALA A 461 3.53 5.43 -3.93
N PRO A 462 3.06 4.46 -4.75
CA PRO A 462 2.03 3.53 -4.34
C PRO A 462 2.46 2.80 -3.06
N ARG A 463 1.50 2.56 -2.18
CA ARG A 463 1.75 1.81 -0.95
C ARG A 463 1.67 0.34 -1.28
N ILE A 464 2.79 -0.34 -1.11
CA ILE A 464 2.91 -1.77 -1.32
C ILE A 464 2.71 -2.43 0.05
N GLN A 465 1.51 -2.92 0.31
CA GLN A 465 1.25 -3.79 1.46
C GLN A 465 1.62 -5.21 1.05
N ASP A 466 2.61 -5.80 1.72
CA ASP A 466 3.07 -7.18 1.53
C ASP A 466 3.85 -7.51 0.24
N MET A 467 4.61 -6.56 -0.36
CA MET A 467 5.51 -6.90 -1.48
C MET A 467 6.93 -6.36 -1.26
N PRO A 468 7.73 -7.15 -0.56
CA PRO A 468 8.83 -7.85 -1.24
C PRO A 468 8.70 -9.37 -1.08
N CYS A 469 9.63 -10.08 -1.72
CA CYS A 469 9.88 -11.49 -1.45
C CYS A 469 9.83 -11.78 0.07
N ARG A 470 9.30 -12.95 0.45
CA ARG A 470 9.31 -13.38 1.85
C ARG A 470 10.72 -13.25 2.41
N LYS A 471 10.85 -12.88 3.70
CA LYS A 471 12.15 -12.69 4.35
C LYS A 471 13.10 -13.86 4.03
N GLY A 472 14.26 -13.54 3.46
CA GLY A 472 15.27 -14.50 3.02
C GLY A 472 15.30 -14.77 1.52
N PHE A 473 14.35 -14.23 0.76
CA PHE A 473 14.33 -14.30 -0.70
C PHE A 473 14.56 -12.91 -1.33
N CYS A 474 15.15 -12.84 -2.52
CA CYS A 474 15.39 -11.61 -3.26
C CYS A 474 15.39 -11.83 -4.79
N GLY A 475 15.48 -10.72 -5.54
CA GLY A 475 15.55 -10.71 -7.00
C GLY A 475 14.19 -10.91 -7.70
N ARG A 476 14.23 -10.93 -9.04
CA ARG A 476 13.03 -11.12 -9.88
C ARG A 476 12.43 -12.49 -9.64
N GLY A 477 11.14 -12.54 -9.31
CA GLY A 477 10.42 -13.79 -8.99
C GLY A 477 10.85 -14.47 -7.70
N CYS A 478 11.62 -13.77 -6.84
CA CYS A 478 12.06 -14.28 -5.54
C CYS A 478 12.78 -15.63 -5.60
N VAL A 479 13.55 -15.84 -6.66
CA VAL A 479 14.27 -17.10 -6.92
C VAL A 479 15.62 -17.18 -6.19
N HIS A 480 16.17 -16.03 -5.79
CA HIS A 480 17.45 -15.97 -5.10
C HIS A 480 17.25 -15.88 -3.60
N CYS A 481 18.14 -16.49 -2.83
CA CYS A 481 18.20 -16.24 -1.40
C CYS A 481 18.94 -14.93 -1.15
N ASP A 482 18.43 -14.15 -0.21
CA ASP A 482 19.07 -12.89 0.18
C ASP A 482 20.33 -13.17 0.99
N SER A 483 21.44 -13.24 0.26
CA SER A 483 22.76 -13.40 0.84
C SER A 483 23.12 -12.21 1.74
N GLY A 484 22.53 -11.03 1.57
CA GLY A 484 22.74 -9.90 2.49
C GLY A 484 22.22 -10.19 3.90
N SER A 485 21.04 -10.81 4.03
CA SER A 485 20.32 -10.96 5.30
C SER A 485 20.58 -12.28 6.06
N GLY A 486 21.61 -13.03 5.69
CA GLY A 486 21.98 -14.26 6.39
C GLY A 486 21.29 -15.53 5.88
N PHE A 487 20.61 -15.48 4.73
CA PHE A 487 19.95 -16.65 4.15
C PHE A 487 20.80 -17.32 3.08
N ALA A 488 20.55 -18.60 2.84
CA ALA A 488 21.14 -19.40 1.78
C ALA A 488 20.16 -20.50 1.33
N ARG A 489 20.39 -21.14 0.19
CA ARG A 489 19.51 -22.22 -0.29
C ARG A 489 19.63 -23.45 0.59
N SER A 490 18.54 -24.19 0.78
CA SER A 490 18.56 -25.48 1.46
C SER A 490 19.19 -26.55 0.58
N ASP A 491 20.00 -27.44 1.20
CA ASP A 491 20.58 -28.59 0.51
C ASP A 491 19.50 -29.65 0.16
N SER A 492 18.36 -29.63 0.86
CA SER A 492 17.22 -30.54 0.61
C SER A 492 16.32 -30.04 -0.52
N ASP A 493 16.12 -28.72 -0.63
CA ASP A 493 15.28 -28.07 -1.64
C ASP A 493 15.90 -26.74 -2.09
N VAL A 494 16.33 -26.68 -3.35
CA VAL A 494 16.99 -25.50 -3.94
C VAL A 494 16.05 -24.30 -4.09
N LEU A 495 14.74 -24.48 -3.96
CA LEU A 495 13.74 -23.41 -3.99
C LEU A 495 13.39 -22.87 -2.59
N HIS A 496 13.99 -23.44 -1.54
CA HIS A 496 13.77 -23.03 -0.16
C HIS A 496 15.00 -22.29 0.38
N CYS A 497 14.80 -21.07 0.89
CA CYS A 497 15.85 -20.30 1.55
C CYS A 497 15.76 -20.49 3.07
N ILE A 498 16.87 -20.90 3.67
CA ILE A 498 17.02 -21.13 5.09
C ILE A 498 17.96 -20.07 5.68
N LYS A 499 17.72 -19.69 6.93
CA LYS A 499 18.59 -18.75 7.64
C LYS A 499 19.83 -19.51 8.13
N CYS A 500 21.02 -19.02 7.79
CA CYS A 500 22.27 -19.58 8.26
C CYS A 500 22.37 -19.41 9.79
N ALA A 501 22.72 -20.49 10.49
CA ALA A 501 22.95 -20.46 11.93
C ALA A 501 24.18 -19.59 12.27
N ASP A 502 24.09 -18.80 13.35
CA ASP A 502 25.19 -17.93 13.78
C ASP A 502 26.39 -18.72 14.36
N LYS A 503 26.18 -19.97 14.78
CA LYS A 503 27.18 -20.85 15.41
C LYS A 503 27.75 -21.92 14.48
N VAL A 504 28.21 -21.51 13.30
CA VAL A 504 28.69 -22.41 12.23
C VAL A 504 29.78 -23.40 12.69
N MET A 505 30.68 -23.00 13.59
CA MET A 505 31.78 -23.88 14.05
C MET A 505 31.32 -25.14 14.79
N VAL A 506 30.23 -25.05 15.58
CA VAL A 506 29.69 -26.23 16.28
C VAL A 506 29.16 -27.23 15.26
N TYR A 507 28.52 -26.75 14.20
CA TYR A 507 27.99 -27.61 13.14
C TYR A 507 29.07 -28.17 12.23
N ILE A 508 30.12 -27.41 11.90
CA ILE A 508 31.30 -27.95 11.20
C ILE A 508 31.92 -29.08 12.02
N LEU A 509 32.15 -28.84 13.31
CA LEU A 509 32.69 -29.87 14.22
C LEU A 509 31.76 -31.07 14.32
N MET A 510 30.44 -30.88 14.39
CA MET A 510 29.48 -31.98 14.38
C MET A 510 29.48 -32.75 13.05
N ARG A 511 29.57 -32.06 11.90
CA ARG A 511 29.60 -32.68 10.57
C ARG A 511 30.88 -33.48 10.36
N LEU A 512 32.02 -32.89 10.71
CA LEU A 512 33.32 -33.57 10.71
C LEU A 512 33.33 -34.72 11.70
N ALA A 513 32.85 -34.54 12.94
CA ALA A 513 32.76 -35.61 13.94
C ALA A 513 31.84 -36.74 13.49
N ARG A 514 30.75 -36.42 12.77
CA ARG A 514 29.87 -37.43 12.17
C ARG A 514 30.58 -38.22 11.09
N ASP A 515 31.21 -37.56 10.13
CA ASP A 515 31.85 -38.22 9.00
C ASP A 515 33.13 -38.97 9.44
N VAL A 516 33.94 -38.38 10.34
CA VAL A 516 35.06 -39.04 11.02
C VAL A 516 34.57 -40.18 11.92
N GLY A 517 33.44 -40.01 12.61
CA GLY A 517 32.85 -41.03 13.47
C GLY A 517 32.40 -42.25 12.66
N PHE A 518 31.74 -42.05 11.52
CA PHE A 518 31.41 -43.13 10.59
C PHE A 518 32.67 -43.82 10.05
N PHE A 519 33.70 -43.04 9.68
CA PHE A 519 34.95 -43.59 9.15
C PHE A 519 35.76 -44.36 10.20
N THR A 520 35.91 -43.80 11.41
CA THR A 520 36.62 -44.45 12.53
C THR A 520 35.87 -45.66 13.04
N PHE A 521 34.53 -45.62 13.11
CA PHE A 521 33.73 -46.80 13.45
C PHE A 521 33.90 -47.91 12.40
N ALA A 522 33.91 -47.56 11.11
CA ALA A 522 34.18 -48.51 10.03
C ALA A 522 35.60 -49.10 10.14
N ALA A 523 36.60 -48.27 10.40
CA ALA A 523 38.00 -48.67 10.48
C ALA A 523 38.29 -49.54 11.72
N VAL A 524 37.87 -49.10 12.91
CA VAL A 524 38.12 -49.80 14.20
C VAL A 524 37.50 -51.19 14.20
N ARG A 525 36.30 -51.35 13.63
CA ARG A 525 35.68 -52.68 13.51
C ARG A 525 36.43 -53.62 12.56
N GLY A 526 37.12 -53.09 11.56
CA GLY A 526 37.99 -53.87 10.68
C GLY A 526 39.25 -54.40 11.36
N PHE A 527 39.63 -53.88 12.54
CA PHE A 527 40.87 -54.24 13.24
C PHE A 527 40.70 -55.14 14.47
N LEU A 528 39.49 -55.39 14.98
CA LEU A 528 39.27 -56.23 16.17
C LEU A 528 39.15 -57.72 15.76
N PRO A 529 40.14 -58.59 16.10
CA PRO A 529 40.23 -59.92 15.50
C PRO A 529 39.23 -60.98 16.01
N ASP A 530 38.64 -60.83 17.20
CA ASP A 530 37.99 -61.96 17.89
C ASP A 530 36.67 -61.61 18.61
N TYR A 531 35.76 -60.84 17.99
CA TYR A 531 34.40 -60.69 18.54
C TYR A 531 33.43 -61.71 17.90
N PRO A 532 32.97 -62.74 18.65
CA PRO A 532 32.01 -63.71 18.14
C PRO A 532 30.60 -63.15 18.30
N SER A 533 30.22 -62.19 17.45
CA SER A 533 28.80 -61.93 17.19
C SER A 533 28.57 -61.79 15.67
N PRO A 534 27.66 -62.58 15.08
CA PRO A 534 27.58 -62.76 13.63
C PRO A 534 26.65 -61.73 12.96
N HIS A 535 26.85 -60.42 13.17
CA HIS A 535 25.94 -59.41 12.61
C HIS A 535 26.63 -58.19 11.94
N TYR A 536 26.62 -58.25 10.60
CA TYR A 536 26.67 -57.19 9.56
C TYR A 536 27.90 -56.26 9.41
N PRO A 537 28.35 -55.95 8.17
CA PRO A 537 29.22 -54.82 7.86
C PRO A 537 28.40 -53.51 7.86
N TRP A 538 28.70 -52.61 8.81
CA TRP A 538 27.83 -51.46 9.14
C TRP A 538 28.14 -50.15 8.40
N SER A 539 29.29 -50.00 7.75
CA SER A 539 29.80 -48.66 7.36
C SER A 539 29.13 -48.02 6.14
N ALA A 540 28.71 -48.82 5.16
CA ALA A 540 27.96 -48.33 4.01
C ALA A 540 26.45 -48.25 4.31
N VAL A 541 25.95 -49.19 5.12
CA VAL A 541 24.53 -49.33 5.44
C VAL A 541 24.04 -48.25 6.40
N SER A 542 24.86 -47.77 7.34
CA SER A 542 24.41 -46.86 8.41
C SER A 542 23.87 -45.51 7.92
N LYS A 543 24.33 -45.02 6.77
CA LYS A 543 23.88 -43.72 6.21
C LYS A 543 22.48 -43.83 5.59
N THR A 544 22.23 -44.93 4.87
CA THR A 544 20.93 -45.28 4.28
C THR A 544 19.93 -45.79 5.32
N GLU A 545 20.39 -46.54 6.32
CA GLU A 545 19.55 -47.10 7.40
C GLU A 545 19.08 -46.01 8.38
N ALA A 546 19.90 -44.98 8.64
CA ALA A 546 19.49 -43.80 9.39
C ALA A 546 18.45 -42.94 8.65
N MET A 547 18.54 -42.85 7.31
CA MET A 547 17.53 -42.17 6.50
C MET A 547 16.23 -42.97 6.36
N ALA A 548 16.30 -44.31 6.34
CA ALA A 548 15.14 -45.19 6.29
C ALA A 548 14.32 -45.18 7.59
N LYS A 549 14.94 -44.87 8.75
CA LYS A 549 14.28 -44.77 10.06
C LYS A 549 13.28 -43.60 10.18
N LEU A 550 13.16 -42.74 9.18
CA LEU A 550 12.19 -41.62 9.13
C LEU A 550 10.86 -41.97 8.44
N ALA A 551 10.65 -43.21 7.97
CA ALA A 551 9.38 -43.66 7.38
C ALA A 551 8.45 -44.34 8.43
N PRO A 552 7.10 -44.24 8.33
CA PRO A 552 6.22 -44.58 9.45
C PRO A 552 5.99 -46.09 9.68
N THR A 553 5.93 -46.40 10.98
CA THR A 553 5.16 -47.43 11.71
C THR A 553 5.33 -48.94 11.47
N SER A 554 5.91 -49.43 10.37
CA SER A 554 6.01 -50.90 10.15
C SER A 554 7.28 -51.57 10.70
N PHE A 555 8.25 -50.83 11.25
CA PHE A 555 9.57 -51.38 11.62
C PHE A 555 9.74 -51.77 13.11
N ALA A 556 8.69 -51.66 13.94
CA ALA A 556 8.79 -51.85 15.39
C ALA A 556 9.10 -53.31 15.83
N ALA A 557 8.96 -54.30 14.95
CA ALA A 557 9.17 -55.71 15.30
C ALA A 557 10.66 -56.13 15.31
N CYS A 558 11.57 -55.39 14.67
CA CYS A 558 13.00 -55.75 14.60
C CYS A 558 13.87 -55.05 15.67
N GLY A 559 13.29 -54.11 16.43
CA GLY A 559 14.04 -53.22 17.34
C GLY A 559 14.31 -53.75 18.75
N LYS A 560 13.91 -54.97 19.10
CA LYS A 560 13.99 -55.45 20.51
C LYS A 560 15.37 -55.93 20.96
N GLU A 561 16.34 -56.12 20.06
CA GLU A 561 17.73 -56.45 20.43
C GLU A 561 18.73 -55.29 20.25
N PHE A 562 18.24 -54.08 19.93
CA PHE A 562 19.11 -52.92 19.73
C PHE A 562 19.48 -52.26 21.06
N SER A 563 20.75 -52.39 21.45
CA SER A 563 21.35 -51.85 22.69
C SER A 563 20.97 -50.39 23.01
N PRO A 564 20.83 -50.03 24.31
CA PRO A 564 20.50 -48.67 24.77
C PRO A 564 21.57 -47.59 24.47
N PHE A 565 22.75 -47.97 23.97
CA PHE A 565 23.84 -47.01 23.69
C PHE A 565 23.64 -46.21 22.39
N VAL A 566 22.97 -46.78 21.39
CA VAL A 566 22.81 -46.15 20.05
C VAL A 566 21.60 -45.21 20.00
N ASN A 567 20.55 -45.48 20.77
CA ASN A 567 19.30 -44.72 20.71
C ASN A 567 19.33 -43.33 21.38
N ARG A 568 20.31 -43.00 22.23
CA ARG A 568 20.40 -41.66 22.85
C ARG A 568 21.42 -40.72 22.22
N GLY A 569 22.53 -41.25 21.69
CA GLY A 569 23.60 -40.43 21.11
C GLY A 569 23.39 -40.07 19.64
N LEU A 570 23.10 -41.07 18.80
CA LEU A 570 23.03 -40.89 17.34
C LEU A 570 21.70 -40.27 16.86
N LEU A 571 20.59 -40.51 17.56
CA LEU A 571 19.29 -39.92 17.19
C LEU A 571 19.25 -38.39 17.38
N TRP A 572 19.96 -37.87 18.39
CA TRP A 572 20.13 -36.43 18.62
C TRP A 572 20.84 -35.72 17.47
N PHE A 573 21.72 -36.41 16.73
CA PHE A 573 22.42 -35.85 15.56
C PHE A 573 21.53 -35.71 14.32
N PHE A 574 20.37 -36.39 14.27
CA PHE A 574 19.46 -36.35 13.11
C PHE A 574 18.22 -35.48 13.33
N VAL A 575 17.82 -35.17 14.57
CA VAL A 575 16.57 -34.46 14.88
C VAL A 575 16.75 -32.92 14.98
N ALA A 576 17.97 -32.40 14.94
CA ALA A 576 18.24 -30.96 15.07
C ALA A 576 17.93 -30.12 13.79
N GLU A 577 17.21 -30.65 12.80
CA GLU A 577 17.06 -30.04 11.47
C GLU A 577 15.92 -29.01 11.33
N GLU A 578 14.97 -28.92 12.26
CA GLU A 578 13.70 -28.25 11.97
C GLU A 578 13.67 -26.71 12.12
N ASN A 579 14.64 -26.05 12.77
CA ASN A 579 14.58 -24.60 12.96
C ASN A 579 15.81 -23.80 12.52
N GLU A 580 16.99 -24.42 12.41
CA GLU A 580 18.21 -23.80 11.88
C GLU A 580 18.99 -24.86 11.10
N SER A 581 18.77 -24.95 9.80
CA SER A 581 19.53 -25.87 8.95
C SER A 581 20.81 -25.20 8.46
N LEU A 582 21.89 -25.98 8.42
CA LEU A 582 23.14 -25.57 7.79
C LEU A 582 23.11 -26.08 6.35
N SER A 583 22.96 -25.18 5.38
CA SER A 583 23.28 -25.53 4.01
C SER A 583 24.76 -25.39 3.75
N ALA A 584 25.24 -26.09 2.72
CA ALA A 584 26.60 -25.93 2.28
C ALA A 584 26.90 -24.51 1.75
N GLU A 585 25.89 -23.80 1.22
CA GLU A 585 26.03 -22.37 0.88
C GLU A 585 26.28 -21.50 2.14
N CYS A 586 25.65 -21.82 3.28
CA CYS A 586 25.96 -21.17 4.56
C CYS A 586 27.40 -21.40 5.01
N LEU A 587 27.95 -22.60 4.79
CA LEU A 587 29.35 -22.91 5.09
C LEU A 587 30.31 -22.08 4.25
N LEU A 588 30.08 -22.03 2.92
CA LEU A 588 30.91 -21.22 2.03
C LEU A 588 30.95 -19.76 2.45
N ARG A 589 29.78 -19.21 2.80
CA ARG A 589 29.67 -17.84 3.33
C ARG A 589 30.52 -17.63 4.57
N HIS A 590 30.46 -18.55 5.53
CA HIS A 590 31.24 -18.46 6.77
C HIS A 590 32.74 -18.45 6.50
N PHE A 591 33.19 -19.18 5.47
CA PHE A 591 34.57 -19.18 5.02
C PHE A 591 34.94 -18.00 4.10
N GLY A 592 34.02 -17.07 3.84
CA GLY A 592 34.25 -15.92 2.96
C GLY A 592 34.30 -16.26 1.47
N TYR A 593 33.85 -17.46 1.08
CA TYR A 593 33.74 -17.86 -0.32
C TYR A 593 32.41 -17.43 -0.92
N PRO A 594 32.35 -17.19 -2.24
CA PRO A 594 31.09 -16.93 -2.92
C PRO A 594 30.16 -18.15 -2.76
N GLN A 595 28.88 -17.89 -2.48
CA GLN A 595 27.83 -18.88 -2.22
C GLN A 595 27.38 -19.56 -3.53
N GLU A 596 28.33 -20.05 -4.31
CA GLU A 596 28.05 -20.69 -5.58
C GLU A 596 27.90 -22.20 -5.39
N LEU A 597 26.88 -22.74 -6.02
CA LEU A 597 26.47 -24.13 -5.87
C LEU A 597 27.56 -25.12 -6.31
N TYR A 598 28.36 -24.77 -7.32
CA TYR A 598 29.47 -25.65 -7.75
C TYR A 598 30.54 -25.79 -6.68
N LEU A 599 30.79 -24.74 -5.88
CA LEU A 599 31.83 -24.74 -4.86
C LEU A 599 31.42 -25.62 -3.67
N VAL A 600 30.13 -25.71 -3.38
CA VAL A 600 29.53 -26.68 -2.46
C VAL A 600 29.84 -28.12 -2.90
N HIS A 601 29.68 -28.43 -4.19
CA HIS A 601 29.99 -29.76 -4.71
C HIS A 601 31.47 -30.07 -4.71
N LEU A 602 32.28 -29.08 -5.05
CA LEU A 602 33.73 -29.23 -5.00
C LEU A 602 34.17 -29.55 -3.58
N MET A 603 33.69 -28.81 -2.57
CA MET A 603 34.01 -29.09 -1.17
C MET A 603 33.55 -30.48 -0.71
N SER A 604 32.33 -30.91 -1.09
CA SER A 604 31.82 -32.23 -0.70
C SER A 604 32.51 -33.41 -1.41
N SER A 605 33.12 -33.17 -2.58
CA SER A 605 33.79 -34.19 -3.38
C SER A 605 35.32 -34.24 -3.16
N VAL A 606 35.96 -33.11 -2.87
CA VAL A 606 37.42 -33.01 -2.69
C VAL A 606 37.86 -33.59 -1.34
N LEU A 607 37.14 -33.33 -0.26
CA LEU A 607 37.54 -33.78 1.08
C LEU A 607 37.67 -35.32 1.17
N PRO A 608 36.73 -36.13 0.65
CA PRO A 608 36.91 -37.58 0.61
C PRO A 608 38.02 -38.05 -0.32
N ALA A 609 38.21 -37.38 -1.47
CA ALA A 609 39.26 -37.73 -2.43
C ALA A 609 40.66 -37.54 -1.84
N VAL A 610 40.86 -36.48 -1.04
CA VAL A 610 42.12 -36.21 -0.34
C VAL A 610 42.37 -37.19 0.80
N LEU A 611 41.33 -37.59 1.54
CA LEU A 611 41.47 -38.46 2.72
C LEU A 611 41.83 -39.92 2.39
N VAL A 612 41.52 -40.41 1.19
CA VAL A 612 41.61 -41.86 0.89
C VAL A 612 42.83 -42.25 0.04
N GLY A 613 43.63 -41.29 -0.46
CA GLY A 613 44.97 -41.51 -1.04
C GLY A 613 45.15 -42.72 -1.99
N GLY A 614 45.13 -42.50 -3.32
CA GLY A 614 45.47 -43.52 -4.32
C GLY A 614 44.26 -44.26 -4.90
N TRP A 615 44.48 -45.45 -5.50
CA TRP A 615 43.44 -46.18 -6.24
C TRP A 615 42.27 -46.67 -5.37
N LEU A 616 42.50 -46.89 -4.08
CA LEU A 616 41.45 -47.22 -3.12
C LEU A 616 40.46 -46.05 -2.96
N ALA A 617 40.94 -44.81 -3.12
CA ALA A 617 40.11 -43.61 -3.18
C ALA A 617 39.21 -43.57 -4.41
N ALA A 618 39.64 -44.17 -5.53
CA ALA A 618 38.79 -44.25 -6.71
C ALA A 618 37.63 -45.23 -6.49
N VAL A 619 37.88 -46.39 -5.88
CA VAL A 619 36.83 -47.40 -5.63
C VAL A 619 35.86 -46.94 -4.53
N VAL A 620 36.38 -46.47 -3.40
CA VAL A 620 35.56 -45.91 -2.30
C VAL A 620 34.87 -44.63 -2.76
N GLY A 621 35.59 -43.78 -3.49
CA GLY A 621 35.09 -42.58 -4.17
C GLY A 621 33.86 -42.87 -5.03
N THR A 622 33.98 -43.88 -5.89
CA THR A 622 32.93 -44.21 -6.84
C THR A 622 31.73 -44.86 -6.15
N ASN A 623 31.93 -45.79 -5.21
CA ASN A 623 30.78 -46.47 -4.59
C ASN A 623 30.04 -45.60 -3.57
N VAL A 624 30.75 -44.75 -2.82
CA VAL A 624 30.15 -43.97 -1.73
C VAL A 624 29.70 -42.59 -2.21
N PHE A 625 30.43 -41.96 -3.13
CA PHE A 625 30.19 -40.57 -3.50
C PHE A 625 29.55 -40.39 -4.87
N LEU A 626 29.72 -41.31 -5.83
CA LEU A 626 29.03 -41.23 -7.12
C LEU A 626 27.50 -41.20 -6.97
N PRO A 627 26.86 -41.96 -6.04
CA PRO A 627 25.42 -41.84 -5.81
C PRO A 627 25.04 -40.46 -5.26
N SER A 628 25.83 -39.89 -4.34
CA SER A 628 25.58 -38.55 -3.80
C SER A 628 25.79 -37.46 -4.85
N PHE A 629 26.80 -37.60 -5.70
CA PHE A 629 27.07 -36.71 -6.82
C PHE A 629 25.96 -36.81 -7.87
N SER A 630 25.48 -38.02 -8.18
CA SER A 630 24.36 -38.25 -9.10
C SER A 630 23.03 -37.76 -8.55
N ALA A 631 22.81 -37.86 -7.23
CA ALA A 631 21.63 -37.33 -6.55
C ALA A 631 21.63 -35.79 -6.53
N ALA A 632 22.77 -35.16 -6.24
CA ALA A 632 22.96 -33.72 -6.44
C ALA A 632 22.73 -33.35 -7.91
N PHE A 633 23.29 -34.17 -8.80
CA PHE A 633 23.04 -34.29 -10.24
C PHE A 633 21.58 -33.98 -10.63
N GLY A 634 20.74 -34.91 -10.16
CA GLY A 634 19.31 -34.95 -10.42
C GLY A 634 18.54 -33.76 -9.83
N LYS A 635 18.94 -33.26 -8.65
CA LYS A 635 18.34 -32.02 -8.08
C LYS A 635 18.52 -30.83 -9.03
N TYR A 636 19.64 -30.76 -9.76
CA TYR A 636 19.89 -29.69 -10.73
C TYR A 636 19.07 -29.82 -12.00
N LEU A 637 18.88 -31.03 -12.51
CA LEU A 637 17.98 -31.27 -13.63
C LEU A 637 16.52 -30.92 -13.27
N VAL A 638 16.08 -31.16 -12.04
CA VAL A 638 14.76 -30.73 -11.56
C VAL A 638 14.65 -29.20 -11.52
N SER A 639 15.70 -28.49 -11.05
CA SER A 639 15.70 -27.01 -11.05
C SER A 639 15.65 -26.40 -12.46
N TYR A 640 16.21 -27.11 -13.45
CA TYR A 640 16.13 -26.74 -14.87
C TYR A 640 14.72 -26.97 -15.44
N ARG A 641 13.99 -27.99 -14.95
CA ARG A 641 12.62 -28.36 -15.39
C ARG A 641 11.51 -27.37 -14.97
N VAL A 642 11.76 -26.45 -14.03
CA VAL A 642 10.71 -25.57 -13.43
C VAL A 642 10.59 -24.19 -14.10
N ARG A 643 11.43 -23.86 -15.10
CA ARG A 643 11.43 -22.50 -15.69
C ARG A 643 10.59 -22.43 -16.99
N PRO A 644 9.70 -21.43 -17.14
CA PRO A 644 8.98 -21.23 -18.39
C PRO A 644 9.92 -20.72 -19.49
N GLU A 645 9.68 -21.20 -20.71
CA GLU A 645 10.45 -21.08 -21.97
C GLU A 645 10.69 -19.63 -22.48
N ALA A 646 10.32 -18.59 -21.73
CA ALA A 646 10.08 -17.27 -22.33
C ALA A 646 11.18 -16.21 -22.22
N TYR A 647 12.32 -16.39 -21.53
CA TYR A 647 13.30 -15.29 -21.42
C TYR A 647 14.80 -15.68 -21.41
N GLN A 648 15.56 -14.86 -22.15
CA GLN A 648 16.92 -15.06 -22.67
C GLN A 648 18.08 -14.77 -21.70
N ASP A 649 17.84 -14.28 -20.48
CA ASP A 649 18.89 -13.68 -19.63
C ASP A 649 19.32 -14.48 -18.39
N TYR A 650 18.97 -15.77 -18.31
CA TYR A 650 19.39 -16.56 -17.15
C TYR A 650 20.80 -17.12 -17.33
N GLN A 651 21.78 -16.42 -16.77
CA GLN A 651 23.10 -16.97 -16.50
C GLN A 651 22.93 -18.25 -15.65
N LEU A 652 23.48 -19.37 -16.14
CA LEU A 652 23.53 -20.65 -15.43
C LEU A 652 24.50 -20.51 -14.25
N GLY A 653 24.09 -19.81 -13.18
CA GLY A 653 24.92 -19.56 -11.98
C GLY A 653 25.31 -20.84 -11.22
N PHE A 654 24.88 -22.01 -11.67
CA PHE A 654 25.33 -23.28 -11.11
C PHE A 654 26.67 -23.76 -11.67
N LEU A 655 27.15 -23.16 -12.76
CA LEU A 655 28.44 -23.50 -13.34
C LEU A 655 29.48 -22.48 -12.92
N PRO A 656 30.72 -22.91 -12.64
CA PRO A 656 31.81 -21.96 -12.52
C PRO A 656 31.77 -21.08 -13.78
N PRO A 657 31.91 -19.76 -13.65
CA PRO A 657 31.95 -18.87 -14.80
C PRO A 657 33.26 -19.13 -15.55
N LEU A 658 33.29 -20.20 -16.34
CA LEU A 658 34.47 -20.64 -17.09
C LEU A 658 34.75 -19.73 -18.29
N GLY A 659 33.94 -18.68 -18.50
CA GLY A 659 33.94 -17.88 -19.72
C GLY A 659 33.57 -18.67 -20.98
N LEU A 660 33.18 -19.93 -20.82
CA LEU A 660 32.81 -20.83 -21.89
C LEU A 660 31.36 -20.60 -22.30
N GLN A 661 31.07 -20.73 -23.60
CA GLN A 661 29.70 -20.65 -24.06
C GLN A 661 28.85 -21.78 -23.44
N PRO A 662 27.54 -21.56 -23.23
CA PRO A 662 26.68 -22.52 -22.52
C PRO A 662 26.79 -23.96 -23.03
N HIS A 663 26.90 -24.13 -24.35
CA HIS A 663 27.04 -25.43 -25.00
C HIS A 663 28.35 -26.14 -24.64
N THR A 664 29.45 -25.41 -24.51
CA THR A 664 30.76 -25.97 -24.16
C THR A 664 30.77 -26.42 -22.69
N THR A 665 30.12 -25.65 -21.82
CA THR A 665 30.03 -25.99 -20.40
C THR A 665 29.19 -27.24 -20.16
N VAL A 666 28.05 -27.37 -20.85
CA VAL A 666 27.25 -28.61 -20.83
C VAL A 666 28.09 -29.80 -21.30
N ALA A 667 28.82 -29.67 -22.41
CA ALA A 667 29.68 -30.74 -22.93
C ALA A 667 30.78 -31.16 -21.93
N VAL A 668 31.39 -30.21 -21.21
CA VAL A 668 32.41 -30.49 -20.20
C VAL A 668 31.83 -31.29 -19.03
N ILE A 669 30.67 -30.91 -18.51
CA ILE A 669 30.01 -31.65 -17.41
C ILE A 669 29.62 -33.04 -17.87
N ALA A 670 29.01 -33.13 -19.05
CA ALA A 670 28.56 -34.37 -19.64
C ALA A 670 29.75 -35.33 -19.83
N SER A 671 30.89 -34.80 -20.27
CA SER A 671 32.16 -35.54 -20.37
C SER A 671 32.70 -35.95 -19.00
N ALA A 672 32.67 -35.07 -18.00
CA ALA A 672 33.11 -35.39 -16.64
C ALA A 672 32.26 -36.50 -16.00
N ILE A 673 30.94 -36.43 -16.15
CA ILE A 673 30.00 -37.48 -15.73
C ILE A 673 30.35 -38.79 -16.42
N THR A 674 30.48 -38.76 -17.76
CA THR A 674 30.82 -39.94 -18.55
C THR A 674 32.16 -40.55 -18.11
N CYS A 675 33.19 -39.73 -17.89
CA CYS A 675 34.47 -40.17 -17.36
C CYS A 675 34.32 -40.82 -15.98
N CYS A 676 33.57 -40.23 -15.04
CA CYS A 676 33.31 -40.84 -13.73
C CYS A 676 32.64 -42.22 -13.85
N PHE A 677 31.64 -42.35 -14.74
CA PHE A 677 30.96 -43.61 -14.98
C PHE A 677 31.80 -44.64 -15.74
N LEU A 678 32.83 -44.24 -16.48
CA LEU A 678 33.78 -45.16 -17.13
C LEU A 678 34.90 -45.59 -16.18
N ILE A 679 35.41 -44.66 -15.37
CA ILE A 679 36.47 -44.90 -14.40
C ILE A 679 35.99 -45.86 -13.31
N GLY A 680 34.73 -45.79 -12.89
CA GLY A 680 34.16 -46.69 -11.88
C GLY A 680 34.28 -48.19 -12.22
N PRO A 681 33.58 -48.66 -13.28
CA PRO A 681 33.67 -50.03 -13.77
C PRO A 681 35.09 -50.41 -14.17
N GLY A 682 35.84 -49.50 -14.82
CA GLY A 682 37.23 -49.74 -15.18
C GLY A 682 38.13 -50.02 -13.96
N SER A 683 37.90 -49.28 -12.87
CA SER A 683 38.59 -49.49 -11.59
C SER A 683 38.20 -50.82 -10.95
N TRP A 684 36.91 -51.18 -10.98
CA TRP A 684 36.43 -52.47 -10.49
C TRP A 684 36.98 -53.66 -11.29
N ILE A 685 36.98 -53.58 -12.62
CA ILE A 685 37.56 -54.61 -13.51
C ILE A 685 39.06 -54.75 -13.25
N TYR A 686 39.77 -53.64 -13.09
CA TYR A 686 41.20 -53.63 -12.74
C TYR A 686 41.47 -54.32 -11.39
N VAL A 687 40.64 -54.03 -10.38
CA VAL A 687 40.68 -54.67 -9.06
C VAL A 687 40.42 -56.17 -9.15
N LEU A 688 39.34 -56.57 -9.83
CA LEU A 688 38.96 -57.98 -9.99
C LEU A 688 40.05 -58.77 -10.72
N ARG A 689 40.69 -58.20 -11.75
CA ARG A 689 41.80 -58.85 -12.48
C ARG A 689 43.06 -59.04 -11.65
N ARG A 690 43.34 -58.16 -10.67
CA ARG A 690 44.54 -58.26 -9.83
C ARG A 690 44.35 -59.08 -8.55
N ARG A 691 43.11 -59.50 -8.25
CA ARG A 691 42.74 -60.24 -7.02
C ARG A 691 43.60 -61.48 -6.72
N HIS A 692 44.18 -62.12 -7.73
CA HIS A 692 45.00 -63.33 -7.54
C HIS A 692 46.47 -63.09 -7.16
N HIS A 693 47.00 -61.88 -7.25
CA HIS A 693 48.45 -61.63 -7.09
C HIS A 693 48.86 -60.91 -5.80
N TRP A 694 47.94 -60.54 -4.91
CA TRP A 694 48.24 -59.65 -3.79
C TRP A 694 48.10 -60.36 -2.43
N LYS A 695 49.17 -60.32 -1.61
CA LYS A 695 49.06 -60.50 -0.15
C LYS A 695 48.64 -59.15 0.43
N ASP A 696 47.35 -58.85 0.40
CA ASP A 696 46.84 -57.54 0.75
C ASP A 696 47.01 -57.17 2.24
N PRO A 697 47.26 -55.88 2.55
CA PRO A 697 47.19 -55.38 3.92
C PRO A 697 45.77 -55.54 4.49
N PRO A 698 45.62 -55.80 5.80
CA PRO A 698 44.36 -56.26 6.42
C PRO A 698 43.16 -55.32 6.21
N HIS A 699 43.39 -54.02 6.03
CA HIS A 699 42.32 -53.04 5.77
C HIS A 699 41.69 -53.18 4.36
N VAL A 700 42.45 -53.67 3.36
CA VAL A 700 41.91 -53.97 2.01
C VAL A 700 41.14 -55.29 2.04
N ARG A 701 41.58 -56.26 2.84
CA ARG A 701 40.82 -57.49 3.10
C ARG A 701 39.46 -57.22 3.73
N TYR A 702 39.32 -56.22 4.59
CA TYR A 702 38.01 -55.85 5.15
C TYR A 702 37.01 -55.35 4.08
N LEU A 703 37.49 -54.66 3.05
CA LEU A 703 36.66 -54.19 1.94
C LEU A 703 36.39 -55.27 0.88
N MET A 704 37.22 -56.32 0.83
CA MET A 704 37.20 -57.38 -0.22
C MET A 704 36.86 -58.78 0.31
N SER A 705 36.73 -58.95 1.63
CA SER A 705 36.42 -60.23 2.26
C SER A 705 35.08 -60.71 1.73
N GLU A 706 34.98 -62.02 1.47
CA GLU A 706 33.75 -62.64 0.99
C GLU A 706 32.55 -62.08 1.74
N TYR A 707 31.66 -61.45 0.97
CA TYR A 707 30.36 -61.03 1.44
C TYR A 707 29.71 -62.26 2.05
N ARG A 708 29.61 -62.33 3.39
CA ARG A 708 28.95 -63.46 4.04
C ARG A 708 27.56 -63.59 3.43
N THR A 709 27.15 -64.82 3.13
CA THR A 709 25.86 -65.18 2.51
C THR A 709 24.64 -64.51 3.15
N GLY A 710 24.69 -64.19 4.45
CA GLY A 710 23.63 -63.43 5.12
C GLY A 710 23.50 -61.95 4.69
N CYS A 711 24.58 -61.30 4.25
CA CYS A 711 24.55 -59.91 3.78
C CYS A 711 24.18 -59.81 2.30
N SER A 712 24.58 -60.77 1.46
CA SER A 712 24.14 -60.84 0.05
C SER A 712 22.63 -61.06 -0.04
N ALA A 713 22.04 -61.87 0.84
CA ALA A 713 20.59 -62.05 0.93
C ALA A 713 19.85 -60.76 1.33
N TRP A 714 20.41 -59.97 2.25
CA TRP A 714 19.83 -58.69 2.66
C TRP A 714 19.93 -57.63 1.56
N GLU A 715 21.08 -57.51 0.90
CA GLU A 715 21.24 -56.60 -0.25
C GLU A 715 20.39 -57.03 -1.44
N ALA A 716 20.26 -58.33 -1.72
CA ALA A 716 19.34 -58.84 -2.72
C ALA A 716 17.89 -58.49 -2.37
N ALA A 717 17.48 -58.63 -1.10
CA ALA A 717 16.15 -58.21 -0.65
C ALA A 717 15.92 -56.69 -0.81
N GLN A 718 16.94 -55.87 -0.54
CA GLN A 718 16.87 -54.42 -0.76
C GLN A 718 16.78 -54.08 -2.24
N MET A 719 17.57 -54.73 -3.10
CA MET A 719 17.50 -54.58 -4.55
C MET A 719 16.14 -55.03 -5.11
N TRP A 720 15.52 -56.06 -4.53
CA TRP A 720 14.15 -56.47 -4.84
C TRP A 720 13.12 -55.40 -4.45
N MET A 721 13.25 -54.78 -3.28
CA MET A 721 12.37 -53.68 -2.88
C MET A 721 12.51 -52.48 -3.81
N VAL A 722 13.73 -52.09 -4.18
CA VAL A 722 13.97 -51.02 -5.16
C VAL A 722 13.42 -51.40 -6.53
N SER A 723 13.52 -52.67 -6.94
CA SER A 723 12.92 -53.19 -8.17
C SER A 723 11.40 -53.08 -8.15
N LEU A 724 10.73 -53.37 -7.03
CA LEU A 724 9.28 -53.22 -6.91
C LEU A 724 8.85 -51.74 -6.98
N VAL A 725 9.62 -50.84 -6.36
CA VAL A 725 9.38 -49.39 -6.46
C VAL A 725 9.57 -48.89 -7.89
N LEU A 726 10.61 -49.35 -8.58
CA LEU A 726 10.83 -48.98 -9.98
C LEU A 726 9.80 -49.60 -10.92
N LEU A 727 9.38 -50.85 -10.68
CA LEU A 727 8.32 -51.51 -11.45
C LEU A 727 6.99 -50.78 -11.31
N SER A 728 6.61 -50.43 -10.08
CA SER A 728 5.40 -49.65 -9.80
C SER A 728 5.50 -48.24 -10.38
N SER A 729 6.65 -47.58 -10.26
CA SER A 729 6.90 -46.28 -10.91
C SER A 729 6.80 -46.37 -12.42
N THR A 730 7.35 -47.42 -13.05
CA THR A 730 7.30 -47.69 -14.49
C THR A 730 5.86 -47.90 -14.96
N ALA A 731 5.09 -48.71 -14.21
CA ALA A 731 3.68 -48.98 -14.51
C ALA A 731 2.82 -47.72 -14.37
N LEU A 732 3.01 -46.94 -13.30
CA LEU A 732 2.35 -45.65 -13.10
C LEU A 732 2.72 -44.67 -14.22
N TYR A 733 3.99 -44.64 -14.64
CA TYR A 733 4.43 -43.76 -15.73
C TYR A 733 3.76 -44.10 -17.05
N HIS A 734 3.70 -45.39 -17.38
CA HIS A 734 3.03 -45.87 -18.58
C HIS A 734 1.55 -45.51 -18.58
N TRP A 735 0.90 -45.65 -17.42
CA TRP A 735 -0.53 -45.40 -17.27
C TRP A 735 -0.90 -43.91 -17.29
N PHE A 736 -0.14 -43.08 -16.56
CA PHE A 736 -0.49 -41.67 -16.37
C PHE A 736 0.15 -40.73 -17.38
N SER A 737 1.28 -41.10 -18.00
CA SER A 737 1.97 -40.29 -19.02
C SER A 737 1.99 -38.80 -18.65
N PRO A 738 2.60 -38.43 -17.51
CA PRO A 738 2.36 -37.15 -16.84
C PRO A 738 2.79 -35.91 -17.65
N TYR A 739 3.64 -36.09 -18.66
CA TYR A 739 4.04 -34.99 -19.54
C TYR A 739 3.11 -34.86 -20.75
N LYS A 740 2.91 -33.61 -21.19
CA LYS A 740 2.20 -33.32 -22.44
C LYS A 740 2.97 -33.76 -23.69
N ASP A 741 4.29 -33.79 -23.62
CA ASP A 741 5.12 -34.28 -24.73
C ASP A 741 5.24 -35.81 -24.64
N PRO A 742 4.66 -36.56 -25.59
CA PRO A 742 4.71 -38.02 -25.57
C PRO A 742 6.14 -38.56 -25.65
N ASN A 743 7.07 -37.86 -26.32
CA ASN A 743 8.45 -38.31 -26.43
C ASN A 743 9.16 -38.31 -25.07
N ARG A 744 8.83 -37.33 -24.22
CA ARG A 744 9.36 -37.25 -22.84
C ARG A 744 8.83 -38.40 -21.98
N ASN A 745 7.56 -38.76 -22.13
CA ASN A 745 6.98 -39.91 -21.42
C ASN A 745 7.64 -41.23 -21.84
N HIS A 746 7.87 -41.43 -23.14
CA HIS A 746 8.55 -42.62 -23.65
C HIS A 746 10.01 -42.71 -23.17
N PHE A 747 10.71 -41.58 -23.08
CA PHE A 747 12.08 -41.53 -22.62
C PHE A 747 12.22 -41.91 -21.13
N GLU A 748 11.42 -41.30 -20.25
CA GLU A 748 11.44 -41.61 -18.82
C GLU A 748 10.99 -43.06 -18.55
N PHE A 749 10.01 -43.56 -19.31
CA PHE A 749 9.63 -44.97 -19.26
C PHE A 749 10.79 -45.90 -19.65
N ALA A 750 11.53 -45.59 -20.72
CA ALA A 750 12.68 -46.38 -21.15
C ALA A 750 13.82 -46.37 -20.10
N LEU A 751 14.06 -45.24 -19.44
CA LEU A 751 15.04 -45.14 -18.34
C LEU A 751 14.66 -45.97 -17.13
N LEU A 752 13.40 -45.91 -16.71
CA LEU A 752 12.92 -46.72 -15.59
C LEU A 752 13.02 -48.22 -15.90
N LEU A 753 12.68 -48.63 -17.13
CA LEU A 753 12.82 -50.01 -17.58
C LEU A 753 14.29 -50.46 -17.60
N ALA A 754 15.20 -49.60 -18.05
CA ALA A 754 16.62 -49.90 -18.12
C ALA A 754 17.26 -49.97 -16.71
N ALA A 755 16.83 -49.11 -15.78
CA ALA A 755 17.19 -49.20 -14.37
C ALA A 755 16.69 -50.51 -13.74
N LEU A 756 15.45 -50.92 -14.03
CA LEU A 756 14.90 -52.20 -13.60
C LEU A 756 15.72 -53.38 -14.12
N ALA A 757 16.13 -53.35 -15.39
CA ALA A 757 16.97 -54.38 -16.01
C ALA A 757 18.36 -54.45 -15.33
N MET A 758 18.98 -53.29 -15.05
CA MET A 758 20.26 -53.27 -14.34
C MET A 758 20.16 -53.86 -12.94
N ILE A 759 19.12 -53.51 -12.18
CA ILE A 759 18.95 -54.04 -10.82
C ILE A 759 18.65 -55.54 -10.87
N GLY A 760 17.84 -56.00 -11.82
CA GLY A 760 17.60 -57.43 -12.03
C GLY A 760 18.89 -58.21 -12.31
N LEU A 761 19.72 -57.74 -13.24
CA LEU A 761 21.01 -58.36 -13.56
C LEU A 761 21.99 -58.30 -12.37
N THR A 762 22.00 -57.19 -11.63
CA THR A 762 22.84 -57.04 -10.43
C THR A 762 22.39 -57.99 -9.32
N SER A 763 21.08 -58.18 -9.17
CA SER A 763 20.50 -59.10 -8.20
C SER A 763 20.86 -60.54 -8.52
N LEU A 764 20.81 -60.93 -9.81
CA LEU A 764 21.26 -62.24 -10.29
C LEU A 764 22.74 -62.50 -9.99
N LEU A 765 23.59 -61.47 -10.10
CA LEU A 765 25.00 -61.52 -9.72
C LEU A 765 25.21 -61.67 -8.20
N LEU A 766 24.39 -61.00 -7.40
CA LEU A 766 24.49 -61.01 -5.94
C LEU A 766 23.96 -62.31 -5.33
N THR A 767 22.95 -62.95 -5.95
CA THR A 767 22.36 -64.22 -5.49
C THR A 767 23.20 -65.44 -5.89
N ASN A 768 24.53 -65.35 -5.83
CA ASN A 768 25.56 -66.29 -6.33
C ASN A 768 25.54 -67.72 -5.71
N ASP A 769 24.42 -68.16 -5.13
CA ASP A 769 24.22 -69.46 -4.49
C ASP A 769 23.73 -70.57 -5.45
N LEU A 770 23.62 -70.29 -6.75
CA LEU A 770 23.25 -71.29 -7.75
C LEU A 770 24.48 -71.73 -8.57
N ASP A 771 24.74 -73.04 -8.63
CA ASP A 771 25.96 -73.66 -9.18
C ASP A 771 26.41 -73.16 -10.58
N TRP A 772 25.51 -72.60 -11.39
CA TRP A 772 25.80 -72.07 -12.73
C TRP A 772 26.57 -70.73 -12.74
N ALA A 773 26.56 -69.99 -11.63
CA ALA A 773 27.25 -68.70 -11.50
C ALA A 773 28.69 -68.81 -10.97
N SER A 774 29.10 -69.98 -10.44
CA SER A 774 30.46 -70.22 -9.91
C SER A 774 31.57 -70.21 -10.98
N SER A 775 31.21 -70.29 -12.26
CA SER A 775 32.15 -70.18 -13.37
C SER A 775 32.56 -68.72 -13.57
N LEU A 776 33.86 -68.45 -13.50
CA LEU A 776 34.46 -67.15 -13.80
C LEU A 776 33.96 -66.56 -15.14
N TYR A 777 33.66 -67.41 -16.12
CA TYR A 777 33.11 -66.96 -17.40
C TYR A 777 31.69 -66.41 -17.28
N THR A 778 30.85 -67.01 -16.43
CA THR A 778 29.47 -66.55 -16.21
C THR A 778 29.47 -65.21 -15.47
N GLU A 779 30.31 -65.06 -14.44
CA GLU A 779 30.48 -63.78 -13.72
C GLU A 779 30.99 -62.69 -14.66
N LEU A 780 32.00 -62.97 -15.49
CA LEU A 780 32.51 -62.02 -16.48
C LEU A 780 31.46 -61.65 -17.53
N CYS A 781 30.63 -62.60 -17.98
CA CYS A 781 29.54 -62.33 -18.91
C CYS A 781 28.45 -61.45 -18.28
N LEU A 782 28.06 -61.71 -17.04
CA LEU A 782 27.06 -60.91 -16.32
C LEU A 782 27.59 -59.49 -16.03
N ILE A 783 28.83 -59.36 -15.57
CA ILE A 783 29.48 -58.06 -15.37
C ILE A 783 29.58 -57.32 -16.71
N GLY A 784 29.96 -58.02 -17.79
CA GLY A 784 29.98 -57.47 -19.14
C GLY A 784 28.61 -56.97 -19.59
N ALA A 785 27.55 -57.73 -19.35
CA ALA A 785 26.18 -57.35 -19.68
C ALA A 785 25.72 -56.11 -18.91
N ILE A 786 25.97 -56.05 -17.59
CA ILE A 786 25.66 -54.86 -16.77
C ILE A 786 26.43 -53.64 -17.27
N CYS A 787 27.74 -53.78 -17.49
CA CYS A 787 28.57 -52.67 -17.96
C CYS A 787 28.12 -52.17 -19.34
N THR A 788 27.75 -53.08 -20.25
CA THR A 788 27.27 -52.73 -21.59
C THR A 788 25.92 -52.03 -21.52
N LEU A 789 25.01 -52.50 -20.66
CA LEU A 789 23.68 -51.92 -20.48
C LEU A 789 23.78 -50.53 -19.82
N ALA A 790 24.62 -50.38 -18.79
CA ALA A 790 24.92 -49.09 -18.16
C ALA A 790 25.53 -48.10 -19.17
N PHE A 791 26.54 -48.54 -19.93
CA PHE A 791 27.18 -47.71 -20.95
C PHE A 791 26.20 -47.31 -22.06
N GLY A 792 25.33 -48.23 -22.49
CA GLY A 792 24.27 -47.97 -23.46
C GLY A 792 23.28 -46.91 -22.98
N ILE A 793 22.79 -47.02 -21.74
CA ILE A 793 21.89 -46.03 -21.13
C ILE A 793 22.58 -44.66 -21.08
N ILE A 794 23.81 -44.60 -20.58
CA ILE A 794 24.54 -43.34 -20.44
C ILE A 794 24.76 -42.69 -21.81
N THR A 795 25.22 -43.46 -22.80
CA THR A 795 25.45 -42.97 -24.15
C THR A 795 24.15 -42.47 -24.78
N PHE A 796 23.05 -43.20 -24.60
CA PHE A 796 21.74 -42.79 -25.09
C PHE A 796 21.22 -41.52 -24.39
N MET A 797 21.35 -41.42 -23.06
CA MET A 797 20.99 -40.20 -22.31
C MET A 797 21.81 -39.00 -22.76
N MET A 798 23.10 -39.20 -23.02
CA MET A 798 24.00 -38.16 -23.50
C MET A 798 23.61 -37.69 -24.91
N ILE A 799 23.29 -38.62 -25.82
CA ILE A 799 22.80 -38.30 -27.16
C ILE A 799 21.45 -37.58 -27.09
N PHE A 800 20.53 -38.06 -26.23
CA PHE A 800 19.21 -37.44 -26.09
C PHE A 800 19.29 -36.04 -25.48
N LEU A 801 20.12 -35.85 -24.45
CA LEU A 801 20.40 -34.52 -23.88
C LEU A 801 21.02 -33.62 -24.95
N ALA A 802 22.03 -34.09 -25.67
CA ALA A 802 22.66 -33.32 -26.76
C ALA A 802 21.64 -32.98 -27.87
N TRP A 803 20.73 -33.89 -28.20
CA TRP A 803 19.67 -33.67 -29.19
C TRP A 803 18.59 -32.71 -28.70
N ALA A 804 18.15 -32.82 -27.44
CA ALA A 804 17.21 -31.89 -26.84
C ALA A 804 17.80 -30.47 -26.79
N PHE A 805 19.06 -30.34 -26.37
CA PHE A 805 19.81 -29.08 -26.43
C PHE A 805 19.94 -28.57 -27.87
N TYR A 806 20.25 -29.45 -28.83
CA TYR A 806 20.35 -29.07 -30.24
C TYR A 806 19.02 -28.58 -30.82
N LYS A 807 17.91 -29.21 -30.44
CA LYS A 807 16.56 -28.82 -30.84
C LYS A 807 16.17 -27.46 -30.26
N GLU A 808 16.39 -27.23 -28.96
CA GLU A 808 16.22 -25.91 -28.35
C GLU A 808 17.08 -24.85 -29.05
N LEU A 809 18.30 -25.21 -29.46
CA LEU A 809 19.22 -24.31 -30.15
C LEU A 809 18.81 -24.03 -31.62
N LEU A 810 18.04 -24.93 -32.24
CA LEU A 810 17.41 -24.70 -33.55
C LEU A 810 16.14 -23.86 -33.43
N GLU A 811 15.35 -24.01 -32.36
CA GLU A 811 14.19 -23.16 -32.07
C GLU A 811 14.62 -21.74 -31.63
N TRP A 812 15.88 -21.59 -31.19
CA TRP A 812 16.51 -20.31 -30.86
C TRP A 812 16.99 -19.51 -32.09
N LYS A 813 17.25 -20.18 -33.22
CA LYS A 813 17.65 -19.53 -34.50
C LYS A 813 16.43 -19.25 -35.36
#